data_AF-A0A800AEG9-F1
#
_entry.id   AF-A0A800AEG9-F1
#
_cell.length_a   1.000
_cell.length_b   1.000
_cell.length_c   1.000
_cell.angle_alpha   90.00
_cell.angle_beta   90.00
_cell.angle_gamma   90.00
#
_symmetry.space_group_name_H-M   'P 1'
#
loop_
_entity.id
_entity.type
_entity.pdbx_description
1 polymer ?
#
loop_
_entity_poly.entity_id
_entity_poly.type
_entity_poly.pdbx_seq_one_letter_code
_entity_poly.pdbx_strand_id
1 'polypeptide(L)'
;MNRYINPIRFIRSIHKILKVNKKVYFSPKGKKRYLVPSIKNTILVVIAITLADKLRINEICFVQINSMNGNILTTDNNCLSGLPRELYGGRYMSKKSSEVMLFISNRGNDNWSGRLAEPNVNRTDGPFSTLERARDEIRKIKRAGEMPQGGITVEIRGGLYQREQPFELSTEDSGSEETPIVYRARHGEEVRLSGGRTVAGFKPVTEPSVLERLAPEARGKVLQADLGALGITDFGKVEGGGLELFFEDKPMTLARWPNEGFIRIVDLVGGAPVDVRGTKGDKIGKFMYEGDRPKRWVGEKDAWVHGYWFWGWSDQRHKVESIDIERHIISVAPPYHSYGYRVGQWFYGFNILAELDMPGEWYLDRETGTLYFWPPGSIEQGNPTVSVIETMVKMEDVAHVTICGITFEAARGTAITISGGTHNRIAGCTLRNLGSWAVNISGGTNNGVIGCDIYETGNGGISLSGGNRERLEPAEHYAENNHIHHYSRWNRMYQPAISLNGVGNRASHNLIHNAPHTAISFSGNDHLIEFNEIHSVCYESNDAGAMYSGRDWTTRGTMIRHNFLHHISGFEGRGCVGVYLDDMLCGITIYGNLFYKVTRAAFIGGGRDCIVENNIFVDCKPALHIDARAVGWANYHVGTTMKERLLAMPYKGKLWAERYPKLVDILEDEPAAPKGNIIARNISQGGVWDGVRDEARPYITFEDNLVDVDVHFVDEPPKSFQLRDDSPAYKLGFKRIPIEKIGLYEDERRASWPVQHKVR
;
A
#
# COMPACT_ATOMS: atom_id res chain seq x y z
N MET A 1 -36.46 -7.97 6.51
CA MET A 1 -36.89 -7.23 7.71
C MET A 1 -36.71 -8.12 8.94
N ASN A 2 -35.56 -8.04 9.61
CA ASN A 2 -35.29 -8.78 10.85
C ASN A 2 -35.14 -7.78 12.00
N ARG A 3 -36.07 -7.79 12.95
CA ARG A 3 -35.95 -7.02 14.20
C ARG A 3 -35.12 -7.84 15.19
N TYR A 4 -33.89 -7.40 15.45
CA TYR A 4 -33.07 -7.92 16.54
C TYR A 4 -33.72 -7.59 17.89
N ILE A 5 -33.94 -8.61 18.72
CA ILE A 5 -34.38 -8.44 20.11
C ILE A 5 -33.13 -8.19 20.97
N ASN A 6 -33.11 -7.03 21.63
CA ASN A 6 -32.05 -6.60 22.54
C ASN A 6 -31.91 -7.58 23.74
N PRO A 7 -30.72 -8.17 24.01
CA PRO A 7 -30.48 -9.14 25.08
C PRO A 7 -30.85 -8.64 26.50
N ILE A 8 -30.84 -7.33 26.71
CA ILE A 8 -31.17 -6.69 27.99
C ILE A 8 -32.68 -6.81 28.30
N ARG A 9 -33.55 -6.93 27.29
CA ARG A 9 -35.01 -7.12 27.48
C ARG A 9 -35.38 -8.55 27.89
N PHE A 10 -34.58 -9.55 27.53
CA PHE A 10 -34.82 -10.95 27.91
C PHE A 10 -34.52 -11.18 29.39
N ILE A 11 -33.45 -10.58 29.92
CA ILE A 11 -33.05 -10.68 31.33
C ILE A 11 -34.03 -9.94 32.27
N ARG A 12 -34.60 -8.81 31.84
CA ARG A 12 -35.67 -8.11 32.61
C ARG A 12 -36.96 -8.93 32.73
N SER A 13 -37.20 -9.89 31.84
CA SER A 13 -38.39 -10.75 31.88
C SER A 13 -38.24 -11.89 32.90
N ILE A 14 -37.02 -12.39 33.13
CA ILE A 14 -36.73 -13.41 34.17
C ILE A 14 -36.86 -12.81 35.58
N HIS A 15 -36.50 -11.54 35.77
CA HIS A 15 -36.69 -10.84 37.04
C HIS A 15 -38.17 -10.66 37.42
N LYS A 16 -39.08 -10.74 36.44
CA LYS A 16 -40.54 -10.63 36.64
C LYS A 16 -41.20 -11.98 37.02
N ILE A 17 -40.55 -13.11 36.70
CA ILE A 17 -41.07 -14.46 36.96
C ILE A 17 -40.74 -14.95 38.39
N LEU A 18 -39.69 -14.43 39.02
CA LEU A 18 -39.24 -14.88 40.36
C LEU A 18 -40.03 -14.29 41.55
N LYS A 19 -41.16 -13.61 41.33
CA LYS A 19 -42.03 -13.08 42.40
C LYS A 19 -43.26 -13.93 42.75
N VAL A 20 -43.35 -15.18 42.27
CA VAL A 20 -44.47 -16.05 42.62
C VAL A 20 -43.96 -17.34 43.26
N ASN A 21 -44.08 -17.41 44.58
CA ASN A 21 -43.99 -18.64 45.35
C ASN A 21 -44.93 -19.71 44.77
N LYS A 22 -44.39 -20.82 44.25
CA LYS A 22 -45.01 -22.16 44.29
C LYS A 22 -44.03 -23.25 43.85
N LYS A 23 -43.89 -24.27 44.70
CA LYS A 23 -43.12 -25.51 44.51
C LYS A 23 -43.68 -26.34 43.35
N VAL A 24 -42.80 -26.95 42.55
CA VAL A 24 -43.15 -28.09 41.68
C VAL A 24 -42.00 -29.11 41.71
N TYR A 25 -42.34 -30.39 41.93
CA TYR A 25 -41.46 -31.55 41.83
C TYR A 25 -41.99 -32.49 40.75
N PHE A 26 -41.12 -33.07 39.91
CA PHE A 26 -41.38 -34.30 39.16
C PHE A 26 -40.11 -35.13 38.95
N SER A 27 -40.26 -36.46 39.02
CA SER A 27 -39.31 -37.55 38.73
C SER A 27 -40.14 -38.68 38.10
N PRO A 28 -39.65 -39.48 37.12
CA PRO A 28 -39.04 -40.77 37.50
C PRO A 28 -37.93 -41.34 36.58
N LYS A 29 -37.00 -42.03 37.27
CA LYS A 29 -36.16 -43.19 36.87
C LYS A 29 -34.82 -42.97 36.13
N GLY A 30 -33.73 -43.01 36.92
CA GLY A 30 -32.40 -43.43 36.43
C GLY A 30 -31.16 -42.85 37.16
N LYS A 31 -30.96 -43.16 38.45
CA LYS A 31 -29.70 -43.08 39.25
C LYS A 31 -28.74 -41.88 39.06
N LYS A 32 -28.76 -40.94 40.03
CA LYS A 32 -27.70 -40.68 41.06
C LYS A 32 -28.26 -39.68 42.08
N ARG A 33 -28.21 -40.01 43.38
CA ARG A 33 -28.59 -39.09 44.47
C ARG A 33 -27.38 -38.27 44.86
N TYR A 34 -27.48 -36.94 44.83
CA TYR A 34 -26.58 -36.04 45.54
C TYR A 34 -27.35 -35.43 46.72
N LEU A 35 -26.91 -35.72 47.95
CA LEU A 35 -27.36 -35.06 49.16
C LEU A 35 -26.68 -33.68 49.21
N VAL A 36 -27.46 -32.61 49.07
CA VAL A 36 -26.96 -31.25 49.33
C VAL A 36 -27.41 -30.85 50.74
N PRO A 37 -26.49 -30.45 51.65
CA PRO A 37 -26.85 -29.97 52.99
C PRO A 37 -27.71 -28.70 52.89
N SER A 38 -28.69 -28.53 53.79
CA SER A 38 -29.51 -27.32 53.82
C SER A 38 -28.66 -26.12 54.25
N ILE A 39 -28.26 -25.30 53.28
CA ILE A 39 -27.70 -23.98 53.54
C ILE A 39 -28.84 -22.98 53.31
N LYS A 40 -29.16 -22.19 54.33
CA LYS A 40 -30.15 -21.11 54.21
C LYS A 40 -29.69 -20.15 53.10
N ASN A 41 -30.64 -19.76 52.24
CA ASN A 41 -30.52 -18.75 51.18
C ASN A 41 -29.93 -19.20 49.82
N THR A 42 -30.09 -20.47 49.43
CA THR A 42 -29.63 -20.98 48.12
C THR A 42 -30.76 -21.56 47.27
N ILE A 43 -30.82 -21.20 45.98
CA ILE A 43 -31.78 -21.74 44.98
C ILE A 43 -31.01 -22.51 43.90
N LEU A 44 -31.49 -23.70 43.53
CA LEU A 44 -30.96 -24.50 42.42
C LEU A 44 -31.78 -24.23 41.15
N VAL A 45 -31.11 -23.82 40.07
CA VAL A 45 -31.75 -23.57 38.77
C VAL A 45 -31.19 -24.54 37.73
N VAL A 46 -32.08 -25.17 36.97
CA VAL A 46 -31.74 -26.10 35.89
C VAL A 46 -31.89 -25.36 34.56
N ILE A 47 -30.81 -25.30 33.77
CA ILE A 47 -30.81 -24.64 32.45
C ILE A 47 -30.52 -25.70 31.39
N ALA A 48 -31.42 -25.83 30.42
CA ALA A 48 -31.22 -26.65 29.22
C ALA A 48 -30.76 -25.75 28.07
N ILE A 49 -29.61 -26.05 27.47
CA ILE A 49 -29.04 -25.28 26.36
C ILE A 49 -29.29 -26.05 25.06
N THR A 50 -29.80 -25.37 24.04
CA THR A 50 -29.93 -25.91 22.67
C THR A 50 -29.07 -25.05 21.74
N LEU A 51 -28.10 -25.66 21.06
CA LEU A 51 -27.33 -25.00 20.00
C LEU A 51 -28.07 -25.14 18.67
N ALA A 52 -27.98 -24.11 17.84
CA ALA A 52 -28.68 -24.01 16.57
C ALA A 52 -28.13 -25.02 15.54
N ASP A 53 -28.64 -26.25 15.61
CA ASP A 53 -29.20 -26.97 14.47
C ASP A 53 -29.73 -28.33 14.95
N LYS A 54 -31.06 -28.50 14.80
CA LYS A 54 -31.90 -29.65 15.21
C LYS A 54 -32.20 -29.77 16.71
N LEU A 55 -33.50 -29.83 17.02
CA LEU A 55 -34.12 -30.01 18.35
C LEU A 55 -33.70 -31.32 19.06
N ARG A 56 -32.49 -31.37 19.62
CA ARG A 56 -32.11 -32.31 20.69
C ARG A 56 -31.45 -31.54 21.83
N ILE A 57 -31.95 -31.76 23.05
CA ILE A 57 -31.33 -31.26 24.28
C ILE A 57 -30.16 -32.18 24.57
N ASN A 58 -28.92 -31.69 24.41
CA ASN A 58 -27.74 -32.52 24.64
C ASN A 58 -27.14 -32.36 26.04
N GLU A 59 -27.38 -31.26 26.76
CA GLU A 59 -26.81 -31.05 28.11
C GLU A 59 -27.77 -30.33 29.07
N ILE A 60 -27.74 -30.77 30.33
CA ILE A 60 -28.47 -30.17 31.46
C ILE A 60 -27.41 -29.67 32.44
N CYS A 61 -27.29 -28.35 32.63
CA CYS A 61 -26.34 -27.77 33.58
C CYS A 61 -27.10 -27.33 34.85
N PHE A 62 -26.50 -27.60 36.01
CA PHE A 62 -27.01 -27.18 37.32
C PHE A 62 -26.22 -25.96 37.79
N VAL A 63 -26.92 -24.86 38.08
CA VAL A 63 -26.31 -23.63 38.60
C VAL A 63 -26.87 -23.33 39.97
N GLN A 64 -25.97 -23.12 40.93
CA GLN A 64 -26.35 -22.81 42.31
C GLN A 64 -26.22 -21.31 42.54
N ILE A 65 -27.32 -20.65 42.92
CA ILE A 65 -27.39 -19.18 43.01
C ILE A 65 -27.75 -18.76 44.43
N ASN A 66 -27.09 -17.72 44.94
CA ASN A 66 -27.44 -17.08 46.20
C ASN A 66 -28.73 -16.26 46.03
N SER A 67 -29.77 -16.64 46.78
CA SER A 67 -31.12 -16.04 46.67
C SER A 67 -31.22 -14.57 47.10
N MET A 68 -30.20 -14.03 47.79
CA MET A 68 -30.24 -12.63 48.26
C MET A 68 -29.56 -11.62 47.33
N ASN A 69 -28.55 -12.04 46.56
CA ASN A 69 -27.79 -11.12 45.70
C ASN A 69 -27.63 -11.59 44.25
N GLY A 70 -28.13 -12.78 43.90
CA GLY A 70 -28.11 -13.30 42.52
C GLY A 70 -26.75 -13.84 42.06
N ASN A 71 -25.75 -13.91 42.95
CA ASN A 71 -24.42 -14.39 42.59
C ASN A 71 -24.41 -15.92 42.40
N ILE A 72 -23.67 -16.37 41.38
CA ILE A 72 -23.42 -17.79 41.12
C ILE A 72 -22.40 -18.31 42.14
N LEU A 73 -22.77 -19.35 42.89
CA LEU A 73 -21.95 -19.93 43.95
C LEU A 73 -21.07 -21.07 43.43
N THR A 74 -21.58 -21.92 42.53
CA THR A 74 -20.83 -22.98 41.86
C THR A 74 -21.45 -23.30 40.48
N THR A 75 -20.64 -23.82 39.55
CA THR A 75 -21.07 -24.40 38.28
C THR A 75 -20.33 -25.72 38.06
N ASP A 76 -20.96 -26.72 37.44
CA ASP A 76 -20.23 -27.88 36.90
C ASP A 76 -19.26 -27.39 35.81
N ASN A 77 -17.96 -27.68 36.00
CA ASN A 77 -16.83 -27.02 35.33
C ASN A 77 -16.71 -27.22 33.81
N ASN A 78 -17.66 -27.90 33.15
CA ASN A 78 -17.58 -28.16 31.71
C ASN A 78 -18.58 -27.37 30.83
N CYS A 79 -19.45 -26.49 31.40
CA CYS A 79 -20.49 -25.80 30.61
C CYS A 79 -20.17 -24.34 30.16
N LEU A 80 -18.95 -23.78 30.32
CA LEU A 80 -18.69 -22.32 30.14
C LEU A 80 -17.63 -21.92 29.11
N SER A 81 -17.38 -22.72 28.07
CA SER A 81 -16.49 -22.35 26.96
C SER A 81 -17.07 -21.34 25.96
N GLY A 82 -18.23 -20.72 26.23
CA GLY A 82 -18.94 -19.92 25.22
C GLY A 82 -19.77 -18.71 25.70
N LEU A 83 -19.51 -18.11 26.87
CA LEU A 83 -20.23 -16.89 27.31
C LEU A 83 -19.29 -15.75 27.77
N PRO A 84 -19.67 -14.46 27.60
CA PRO A 84 -18.83 -13.29 27.91
C PRO A 84 -18.53 -13.11 29.40
N ARG A 85 -17.32 -12.64 29.71
CA ARG A 85 -16.68 -12.60 31.04
C ARG A 85 -17.21 -11.55 32.05
N GLU A 86 -18.45 -11.07 31.96
CA GLU A 86 -18.92 -9.93 32.77
C GLU A 86 -19.79 -10.26 34.00
N LEU A 87 -19.85 -11.52 34.48
CA LEU A 87 -20.76 -11.91 35.58
C LEU A 87 -20.13 -12.64 36.78
N TYR A 88 -18.85 -12.42 37.09
CA TYR A 88 -18.22 -12.96 38.31
C TYR A 88 -17.67 -11.87 39.22
N GLY A 89 -18.52 -11.34 40.10
CA GLY A 89 -18.11 -10.59 41.29
C GLY A 89 -17.67 -11.54 42.41
N GLY A 90 -16.40 -11.93 42.43
CA GLY A 90 -15.75 -12.62 43.52
C GLY A 90 -14.28 -12.20 43.59
N ARG A 91 -13.83 -11.71 44.75
CA ARG A 91 -12.45 -11.24 44.98
C ARG A 91 -11.45 -12.38 44.80
N TYR A 92 -11.03 -12.62 43.56
CA TYR A 92 -9.62 -12.83 43.30
C TYR A 92 -8.92 -11.51 43.60
N MET A 93 -7.77 -11.53 44.27
CA MET A 93 -6.80 -10.48 44.03
C MET A 93 -6.42 -10.57 42.55
N SER A 94 -7.19 -9.88 41.70
CA SER A 94 -6.75 -9.61 40.35
C SER A 94 -5.44 -8.86 40.54
N LYS A 95 -4.32 -9.41 40.04
CA LYS A 95 -3.37 -8.51 39.40
C LYS A 95 -4.21 -7.81 38.34
N LYS A 96 -4.70 -6.60 38.64
CA LYS A 96 -5.14 -5.66 37.61
C LYS A 96 -3.99 -5.70 36.62
N SER A 97 -4.22 -6.11 35.38
CA SER A 97 -3.35 -5.67 34.30
C SER A 97 -3.57 -4.16 34.27
N SER A 98 -2.77 -3.44 35.05
CA SER A 98 -2.68 -2.00 34.93
C SER A 98 -1.91 -1.78 33.64
N GLU A 99 -2.63 -1.83 32.52
CA GLU A 99 -2.12 -1.29 31.26
C GLU A 99 -1.61 0.11 31.58
N VAL A 100 -0.29 0.30 31.48
CA VAL A 100 0.30 1.60 31.77
C VAL A 100 -0.01 2.45 30.55
N MET A 101 -0.79 3.50 30.77
CA MET A 101 -1.05 4.51 29.74
C MET A 101 -0.17 5.72 29.97
N LEU A 102 0.52 6.13 28.91
CA LEU A 102 1.22 7.40 28.80
C LEU A 102 0.45 8.30 27.84
N PHE A 103 0.47 9.60 28.07
CA PHE A 103 -0.26 10.57 27.25
C PHE A 103 0.67 11.62 26.68
N ILE A 104 0.44 11.99 25.43
CA ILE A 104 1.14 13.08 24.74
C ILE A 104 0.12 14.13 24.29
N SER A 105 0.42 15.42 24.46
CA SER A 105 -0.39 16.53 23.96
C SER A 105 0.51 17.67 23.48
N ASN A 106 0.11 18.38 22.42
CA ASN A 106 0.76 19.63 22.00
C ASN A 106 0.66 20.77 23.04
N ARG A 107 -0.11 20.58 24.11
CA ARG A 107 -0.17 21.45 25.30
C ARG A 107 0.45 20.82 26.55
N GLY A 108 1.15 19.70 26.38
CA GLY A 108 1.83 18.94 27.43
C GLY A 108 3.13 19.59 27.90
N ASN A 109 3.82 18.91 28.80
CA ASN A 109 5.13 19.31 29.31
C ASN A 109 5.97 18.07 29.62
N ASP A 110 7.19 18.00 29.07
CA ASP A 110 8.06 16.83 29.23
C ASP A 110 8.61 16.64 30.66
N ASN A 111 8.42 17.62 31.56
CA ASN A 111 8.72 17.49 32.98
C ASN A 111 7.60 16.83 33.80
N TRP A 112 6.41 16.61 33.22
CA TRP A 112 5.31 15.91 33.87
C TRP A 112 5.50 14.39 33.84
N SER A 113 4.61 13.65 34.50
CA SER A 113 4.67 12.18 34.56
C SER A 113 4.14 11.51 33.29
N GLY A 114 3.36 12.21 32.49
CA GLY A 114 2.66 11.66 31.34
C GLY A 114 1.54 10.69 31.71
N ARG A 115 1.20 10.52 33.00
CA ARG A 115 0.18 9.55 33.47
C ARG A 115 -1.24 10.12 33.44
N LEU A 116 -1.40 11.41 33.19
CA LEU A 116 -2.69 12.09 33.09
C LEU A 116 -2.94 12.55 31.65
N ALA A 117 -4.13 12.27 31.13
CA ALA A 117 -4.54 12.68 29.78
C ALA A 117 -4.69 14.21 29.63
N GLU A 118 -4.91 14.91 30.75
CA GLU A 118 -5.06 16.36 30.85
C GLU A 118 -4.19 16.88 31.99
N PRO A 119 -3.73 18.14 31.94
CA PRO A 119 -3.08 18.78 33.07
C PRO A 119 -3.98 18.74 34.31
N ASN A 120 -3.40 18.45 35.48
CA ASN A 120 -4.12 18.61 36.75
C ASN A 120 -4.42 20.09 37.02
N VAL A 121 -5.33 20.38 37.97
CA VAL A 121 -5.81 21.74 38.26
C VAL A 121 -4.66 22.72 38.54
N ASN A 122 -3.61 22.25 39.20
CA ASN A 122 -2.45 23.07 39.58
C ASN A 122 -1.37 23.12 38.48
N ARG A 123 -1.57 22.45 37.34
CA ARG A 123 -0.60 22.31 36.23
C ARG A 123 0.78 21.79 36.68
N THR A 124 0.81 20.97 37.72
CA THR A 124 2.02 20.33 38.23
C THR A 124 2.27 18.95 37.63
N ASP A 125 1.25 18.37 36.97
CA ASP A 125 1.33 17.10 36.26
C ASP A 125 0.33 17.08 35.10
N GLY A 126 0.52 16.19 34.12
CA GLY A 126 -0.24 16.14 32.87
C GLY A 126 0.41 15.25 31.80
N PRO A 127 0.01 15.40 30.52
CA PRO A 127 0.60 14.67 29.41
C PRO A 127 2.00 15.21 29.04
N PHE A 128 2.85 14.35 28.48
CA PHE A 128 4.11 14.78 27.85
C PHE A 128 3.83 15.69 26.64
N SER A 129 4.83 16.48 26.24
CA SER A 129 4.78 17.25 24.99
C SER A 129 5.33 16.49 23.78
N THR A 130 6.25 15.54 23.98
CA THR A 130 6.98 14.88 22.89
C THR A 130 6.87 13.36 22.90
N LEU A 131 7.09 12.75 21.73
CA LEU A 131 7.20 11.29 21.55
C LEU A 131 8.45 10.76 22.23
N GLU A 132 9.55 11.51 22.12
CA GLU A 132 10.85 11.20 22.73
C GLU A 132 10.73 11.05 24.24
N ARG A 133 10.03 11.96 24.91
CA ARG A 133 9.86 11.86 26.36
C ARG A 133 9.07 10.62 26.77
N ALA A 134 8.04 10.24 26.01
CA ALA A 134 7.26 9.02 26.26
C ALA A 134 8.12 7.76 26.03
N ARG A 135 8.91 7.71 24.94
CA ARG A 135 9.89 6.65 24.69
C ARG A 135 10.87 6.51 25.85
N ASP A 136 11.44 7.62 26.30
CA ASP A 136 12.44 7.62 27.38
C ASP A 136 11.83 7.19 28.73
N GLU A 137 10.54 7.48 28.95
CA GLU A 137 9.78 6.95 30.09
C GLU A 137 9.61 5.43 30.00
N ILE A 138 9.28 4.89 28.82
CA ILE A 138 9.18 3.44 28.58
C ILE A 138 10.53 2.78 28.86
N ARG A 139 11.63 3.34 28.35
CA ARG A 139 12.99 2.85 28.62
C ARG A 139 13.29 2.83 30.13
N LYS A 140 12.88 3.87 30.86
CA LYS A 140 13.02 3.94 32.31
C LYS A 140 12.24 2.82 33.03
N ILE A 141 10.97 2.61 32.67
CA ILE A 141 10.13 1.53 33.23
C ILE A 141 10.76 0.16 32.95
N LYS A 142 11.24 -0.05 31.71
CA LYS A 142 11.89 -1.30 31.30
C LYS A 142 13.16 -1.57 32.09
N ARG A 143 14.03 -0.57 32.27
CA ARG A 143 15.26 -0.69 33.07
C ARG A 143 14.99 -0.96 34.56
N ALA A 144 13.84 -0.51 35.08
CA ALA A 144 13.41 -0.82 36.44
C ALA A 144 12.84 -2.24 36.60
N GLY A 145 12.64 -2.98 35.50
CA GLY A 145 11.99 -4.30 35.54
C GLY A 145 10.48 -4.22 35.79
N GLU A 146 9.88 -3.06 35.52
CA GLU A 146 8.48 -2.73 35.86
C GLU A 146 7.54 -2.80 34.65
N MET A 147 7.93 -3.51 33.58
CA MET A 147 7.07 -3.67 32.41
C MET A 147 5.74 -4.33 32.79
N PRO A 148 4.60 -3.66 32.56
CA PRO A 148 3.29 -4.21 32.90
C PRO A 148 2.91 -5.35 31.96
N GLN A 149 2.22 -6.35 32.50
CA GLN A 149 1.58 -7.37 31.68
C GLN A 149 0.54 -6.72 30.75
N GLY A 150 0.59 -7.04 29.46
CA GLY A 150 -0.23 -6.40 28.42
C GLY A 150 0.43 -5.19 27.76
N GLY A 151 1.60 -4.74 28.25
CA GLY A 151 2.39 -3.71 27.58
C GLY A 151 2.03 -2.28 27.96
N ILE A 152 2.61 -1.34 27.22
CA ILE A 152 2.44 0.10 27.43
C ILE A 152 1.79 0.73 26.20
N THR A 153 0.74 1.50 26.44
CA THR A 153 0.07 2.30 25.42
C THR A 153 0.39 3.78 25.61
N VAL A 154 0.89 4.42 24.57
CA VAL A 154 1.10 5.87 24.46
C VAL A 154 -0.05 6.44 23.65
N GLU A 155 -0.97 7.14 24.29
CA GLU A 155 -2.10 7.80 23.66
C GLU A 155 -1.79 9.27 23.34
N ILE A 156 -1.86 9.61 22.06
CA ILE A 156 -1.53 10.94 21.54
C ILE A 156 -2.82 11.73 21.32
N ARG A 157 -2.89 12.91 21.93
CA ARG A 157 -4.03 13.84 21.80
C ARG A 157 -4.03 14.52 20.44
N GLY A 158 -5.21 14.93 20.01
CA GLY A 158 -5.44 15.62 18.74
C GLY A 158 -4.63 16.91 18.65
N GLY A 159 -4.07 17.14 17.46
CA GLY A 159 -3.23 18.29 17.20
C GLY A 159 -2.19 18.04 16.11
N LEU A 160 -1.56 19.13 15.69
CA LEU A 160 -0.43 19.14 14.77
C LEU A 160 0.89 19.08 15.56
N TYR A 161 1.71 18.08 15.24
CA TYR A 161 3.03 17.84 15.79
C TYR A 161 4.06 18.00 14.67
N GLN A 162 4.55 19.23 14.50
CA GLN A 162 5.62 19.51 13.54
C GLN A 162 6.94 18.93 14.04
N ARG A 163 7.63 18.20 13.16
CA ARG A 163 8.86 17.48 13.49
C ARG A 163 10.07 18.23 12.96
N GLU A 164 11.09 18.37 13.79
CA GLU A 164 12.42 18.88 13.41
C GLU A 164 13.39 17.74 13.06
N GLN A 165 13.16 16.58 13.66
CA GLN A 165 13.95 15.37 13.49
C GLN A 165 13.06 14.13 13.50
N PRO A 166 13.54 13.00 12.94
CA PRO A 166 12.84 11.72 13.03
C PRO A 166 12.60 11.31 14.49
N PHE A 167 11.48 10.64 14.75
CA PHE A 167 11.30 9.88 15.98
C PHE A 167 11.98 8.52 15.83
N GLU A 168 13.07 8.33 16.56
CA GLU A 168 13.95 7.16 16.42
C GLU A 168 13.69 6.14 17.52
N LEU A 169 13.45 4.90 17.12
CA LEU A 169 13.29 3.72 17.97
C LEU A 169 14.39 2.71 17.65
N SER A 170 14.98 2.12 18.68
CA SER A 170 16.01 1.09 18.58
C SER A 170 15.62 -0.18 19.35
N THR A 171 16.50 -1.18 19.39
CA THR A 171 16.32 -2.41 20.19
C THR A 171 15.94 -2.16 21.66
N GLU A 172 16.34 -1.03 22.27
CA GLU A 172 15.97 -0.67 23.64
C GLU A 172 14.45 -0.47 23.78
N ASP A 173 13.78 -0.05 22.70
CA ASP A 173 12.36 0.28 22.64
C ASP A 173 11.46 -0.91 22.31
N SER A 174 12.04 -2.08 22.06
CA SER A 174 11.30 -3.31 21.76
C SER A 174 10.41 -3.74 22.93
N GLY A 175 9.19 -4.17 22.62
CA GLY A 175 8.32 -4.94 23.50
C GLY A 175 8.53 -6.46 23.34
N SER A 176 7.57 -7.22 23.85
CA SER A 176 7.38 -8.66 23.57
C SER A 176 5.94 -8.93 23.17
N GLU A 177 5.62 -10.19 22.84
CA GLU A 177 4.22 -10.61 22.63
C GLU A 177 3.34 -10.33 23.86
N GLU A 178 3.86 -10.53 25.06
CA GLU A 178 3.15 -10.32 26.33
C GLU A 178 3.22 -8.87 26.84
N THR A 179 4.19 -8.09 26.37
CA THR A 179 4.44 -6.70 26.79
C THR A 179 4.69 -5.78 25.59
N PRO A 180 3.74 -5.66 24.65
CA PRO A 180 3.90 -4.84 23.46
C PRO A 180 3.99 -3.35 23.79
N ILE A 181 4.50 -2.56 22.86
CA ILE A 181 4.47 -1.09 22.96
C ILE A 181 3.59 -0.55 21.84
N VAL A 182 2.62 0.30 22.19
CA VAL A 182 1.66 0.85 21.23
C VAL A 182 1.68 2.37 21.31
N TYR A 183 1.98 3.05 20.20
CA TYR A 183 1.75 4.48 20.02
C TYR A 183 0.46 4.64 19.22
N ARG A 184 -0.56 5.29 19.78
CA ARG A 184 -1.85 5.45 19.10
C ARG A 184 -2.40 6.86 19.20
N ALA A 185 -3.10 7.29 18.16
CA ALA A 185 -3.98 8.45 18.26
C ALA A 185 -5.11 8.19 19.26
N ARG A 186 -5.52 9.24 19.98
CA ARG A 186 -6.69 9.19 20.84
C ARG A 186 -7.94 9.01 20.00
N HIS A 187 -8.81 8.09 20.43
CA HIS A 187 -10.03 7.79 19.71
C HIS A 187 -10.89 9.05 19.49
N GLY A 188 -11.29 9.29 18.24
CA GLY A 188 -12.10 10.44 17.83
C GLY A 188 -11.34 11.77 17.72
N GLU A 189 -10.03 11.79 17.97
CA GLU A 189 -9.18 12.97 17.81
C GLU A 189 -8.22 12.79 16.62
N GLU A 190 -8.01 13.86 15.83
CA GLU A 190 -7.08 13.84 14.71
C GLU A 190 -5.66 14.18 15.17
N VAL A 191 -4.75 13.22 15.06
CA VAL A 191 -3.32 13.39 15.36
C VAL A 191 -2.53 13.49 14.06
N ARG A 192 -1.85 14.61 13.86
CA ARG A 192 -1.05 14.88 12.66
C ARG A 192 0.42 15.03 13.03
N LEU A 193 1.25 14.08 12.61
CA LEU A 193 2.70 14.22 12.60
C LEU A 193 3.11 14.78 11.24
N SER A 194 3.67 15.98 11.25
CA SER A 194 4.05 16.67 10.01
C SER A 194 5.55 16.83 9.91
N GLY A 195 6.10 16.43 8.76
CA GLY A 195 7.47 16.71 8.37
C GLY A 195 7.66 18.10 7.75
N GLY A 196 6.58 18.87 7.62
CA GLY A 196 6.56 20.15 6.94
C GLY A 196 6.64 21.36 7.87
N ARG A 197 6.67 22.54 7.26
CA ARG A 197 6.61 23.84 7.93
C ARG A 197 5.56 24.71 7.28
N THR A 198 4.71 25.33 8.10
CA THR A 198 3.77 26.34 7.62
C THR A 198 4.53 27.56 7.13
N VAL A 199 4.21 28.02 5.93
CA VAL A 199 4.77 29.24 5.34
C VAL A 199 3.84 30.39 5.66
N ALA A 200 4.37 31.38 6.38
CA ALA A 200 3.68 32.62 6.71
C ALA A 200 4.30 33.81 5.96
N GLY A 201 3.71 35.00 6.11
CA GLY A 201 4.30 36.24 5.62
C GLY A 201 4.20 36.44 4.10
N PHE A 202 3.25 35.76 3.44
CA PHE A 202 2.96 35.99 2.04
C PHE A 202 2.58 37.45 1.77
N LYS A 203 3.15 38.03 0.71
CA LYS A 203 2.86 39.38 0.23
C LYS A 203 2.59 39.35 -1.27
N PRO A 204 1.78 40.27 -1.82
CA PRO A 204 1.64 40.39 -3.26
C PRO A 204 3.00 40.65 -3.94
N VAL A 205 3.22 40.03 -5.09
CA VAL A 205 4.38 40.34 -5.93
C VAL A 205 4.20 41.74 -6.53
N THR A 206 5.14 42.65 -6.24
CA THR A 206 5.12 44.03 -6.74
C THR A 206 6.35 44.40 -7.56
N GLU A 207 7.42 43.61 -7.51
CA GLU A 207 8.67 43.89 -8.20
C GLU A 207 8.50 43.83 -9.73
N PRO A 208 8.75 44.93 -10.49
CA PRO A 208 8.48 44.97 -11.92
C PRO A 208 9.19 43.87 -12.72
N SER A 209 10.45 43.56 -12.39
CA SER A 209 11.24 42.53 -13.06
C SER A 209 10.70 41.11 -12.88
N VAL A 210 9.98 40.85 -11.78
CA VAL A 210 9.29 39.58 -11.54
C VAL A 210 7.94 39.57 -12.25
N LEU A 211 7.19 40.67 -12.16
CA LEU A 211 5.88 40.82 -12.83
C LEU A 211 5.98 40.68 -14.34
N GLU A 212 7.04 41.19 -14.96
CA GLU A 212 7.28 41.06 -16.40
C GLU A 212 7.48 39.61 -16.84
N ARG A 213 8.11 38.76 -16.01
CA ARG A 213 8.32 37.33 -16.27
C ARG A 213 7.06 36.51 -16.10
N LEU A 214 6.23 36.83 -15.10
CA LEU A 214 4.97 36.15 -14.84
C LEU A 214 4.02 36.18 -16.05
N ALA A 215 3.22 35.13 -16.18
CA ALA A 215 2.10 35.10 -17.13
C ALA A 215 1.18 36.31 -16.89
N PRO A 216 0.71 37.01 -17.95
CA PRO A 216 -0.15 38.19 -17.81
C PRO A 216 -1.34 37.97 -16.87
N GLU A 217 -1.96 36.79 -16.94
CA GLU A 217 -3.11 36.35 -16.16
C GLU A 217 -2.80 36.12 -14.66
N ALA A 218 -1.53 35.89 -14.31
CA ALA A 218 -1.05 35.67 -12.94
C ALA A 218 -0.68 36.98 -12.22
N ARG A 219 -0.40 38.06 -12.97
CA ARG A 219 -0.01 39.35 -12.40
C ARG A 219 -1.10 39.88 -11.45
N GLY A 220 -0.67 40.29 -10.25
CA GLY A 220 -1.57 40.76 -9.19
C GLY A 220 -2.28 39.65 -8.40
N LYS A 221 -2.10 38.37 -8.76
CA LYS A 221 -2.68 37.21 -8.05
C LYS A 221 -1.63 36.33 -7.36
N VAL A 222 -0.39 36.39 -7.83
CA VAL A 222 0.75 35.69 -7.22
C VAL A 222 1.18 36.39 -5.95
N LEU A 223 1.39 35.59 -4.91
CA LEU A 223 1.98 35.99 -3.65
C LEU A 223 3.42 35.45 -3.56
N GLN A 224 4.26 36.09 -2.76
CA GLN A 224 5.61 35.66 -2.46
C GLN A 224 5.88 35.58 -0.96
N ALA A 225 6.71 34.63 -0.55
CA ALA A 225 7.23 34.50 0.81
C ALA A 225 8.73 34.20 0.79
N ASP A 226 9.46 34.74 1.76
CA ASP A 226 10.88 34.48 1.97
C ASP A 226 11.03 33.25 2.89
N LEU A 227 11.45 32.12 2.33
CA LEU A 227 11.66 30.89 3.08
C LEU A 227 12.88 30.98 4.00
N GLY A 228 13.91 31.73 3.61
CA GLY A 228 15.10 31.95 4.41
C GLY A 228 14.78 32.70 5.71
N ALA A 229 13.89 33.68 5.66
CA ALA A 229 13.38 34.38 6.84
C ALA A 229 12.62 33.45 7.82
N LEU A 230 12.13 32.30 7.34
CA LEU A 230 11.49 31.25 8.14
C LEU A 230 12.47 30.16 8.60
N GLY A 231 13.77 30.31 8.34
CA GLY A 231 14.80 29.32 8.65
C GLY A 231 14.85 28.13 7.69
N ILE A 232 14.10 28.18 6.59
CA ILE A 232 14.05 27.11 5.58
C ILE A 232 15.06 27.47 4.48
N THR A 233 16.19 26.77 4.49
CA THR A 233 17.33 27.05 3.58
C THR A 233 17.73 25.85 2.73
N ASP A 234 17.26 24.65 3.09
CA ASP A 234 17.44 23.43 2.29
C ASP A 234 16.15 23.10 1.55
N PHE A 235 16.18 23.29 0.23
CA PHE A 235 15.04 23.09 -0.66
C PHE A 235 15.05 21.74 -1.37
N GLY A 236 16.04 20.88 -1.09
CA GLY A 236 16.29 19.68 -1.90
C GLY A 236 16.57 20.00 -3.38
N LYS A 237 16.61 18.95 -4.21
CA LYS A 237 16.88 19.06 -5.65
C LYS A 237 15.62 18.81 -6.48
N VAL A 238 15.39 19.65 -7.49
CA VAL A 238 14.24 19.55 -8.42
C VAL A 238 14.16 18.19 -9.11
N GLU A 239 15.31 17.59 -9.43
CA GLU A 239 15.41 16.31 -10.13
C GLU A 239 14.62 15.18 -9.43
N GLY A 240 14.60 15.19 -8.09
CA GLY A 240 13.89 14.20 -7.26
C GLY A 240 12.62 14.74 -6.60
N GLY A 241 12.06 15.86 -7.09
CA GLY A 241 10.94 16.58 -6.48
C GLY A 241 11.39 17.69 -5.54
N GLY A 242 12.25 17.39 -4.57
CA GLY A 242 12.76 18.37 -3.59
C GLY A 242 11.65 18.86 -2.65
N LEU A 243 11.74 20.11 -2.21
CA LEU A 243 10.69 20.77 -1.44
C LEU A 243 9.39 20.81 -2.25
N GLU A 244 8.27 20.49 -1.61
CA GLU A 244 6.93 20.61 -2.16
C GLU A 244 6.11 21.61 -1.39
N LEU A 245 5.15 22.25 -2.06
CA LEU A 245 4.13 23.10 -1.42
C LEU A 245 2.81 22.35 -1.34
N PHE A 246 2.15 22.47 -0.19
CA PHE A 246 0.81 21.97 0.07
C PHE A 246 -0.10 23.13 0.50
N PHE A 247 -1.36 23.06 0.10
CA PHE A 247 -2.39 24.02 0.48
C PHE A 247 -3.70 23.26 0.71
N GLU A 248 -4.35 23.48 1.86
CA GLU A 248 -5.51 22.71 2.30
C GLU A 248 -5.31 21.19 2.20
N ASP A 249 -4.16 20.71 2.69
CA ASP A 249 -3.78 19.30 2.71
C ASP A 249 -3.68 18.63 1.33
N LYS A 250 -3.53 19.42 0.26
CA LYS A 250 -3.31 18.94 -1.12
C LYS A 250 -1.96 19.42 -1.64
N PRO A 251 -1.24 18.62 -2.43
CA PRO A 251 -0.03 19.09 -3.10
C PRO A 251 -0.39 20.11 -4.18
N MET A 252 0.37 21.19 -4.22
CA MET A 252 0.28 22.23 -5.24
C MET A 252 1.20 21.89 -6.42
N THR A 253 0.83 22.35 -7.60
CA THR A 253 1.54 22.03 -8.84
C THR A 253 2.75 22.93 -9.00
N LEU A 254 3.94 22.36 -9.14
CA LEU A 254 5.10 23.15 -9.55
C LEU A 254 4.85 23.69 -10.97
N ALA A 255 4.95 25.00 -11.15
CA ALA A 255 4.61 25.71 -12.37
C ALA A 255 5.18 25.00 -13.60
N ARG A 256 4.29 24.62 -14.52
CA ARG A 256 4.61 23.73 -15.63
C ARG A 256 3.81 24.06 -16.88
N TRP A 257 4.38 23.75 -18.03
CA TRP A 257 3.64 23.80 -19.30
C TRP A 257 3.84 22.54 -20.15
N PRO A 258 2.75 22.01 -20.75
CA PRO A 258 1.37 22.41 -20.53
C PRO A 258 0.92 22.06 -19.10
N ASN A 259 -0.08 22.80 -18.61
CA ASN A 259 -0.64 22.62 -17.26
C ASN A 259 -1.13 21.18 -17.07
N GLU A 260 -1.66 20.58 -18.14
CA GLU A 260 -1.97 19.15 -18.25
C GLU A 260 -1.40 18.56 -19.55
N GLY A 261 -1.05 17.27 -19.54
CA GLY A 261 -0.56 16.57 -20.72
C GLY A 261 0.91 16.85 -21.05
N PHE A 262 1.24 16.84 -22.34
CA PHE A 262 2.61 16.89 -22.85
C PHE A 262 2.72 17.64 -24.20
N ILE A 263 3.93 18.11 -24.49
CA ILE A 263 4.43 18.65 -25.76
C ILE A 263 5.12 17.51 -26.54
N ARG A 264 5.09 17.55 -27.87
CA ARG A 264 5.78 16.58 -28.74
C ARG A 264 7.17 17.06 -29.17
N ILE A 265 8.10 16.10 -29.30
CA ILE A 265 9.34 16.26 -30.08
C ILE A 265 9.00 16.15 -31.57
N VAL A 266 9.23 17.21 -32.33
CA VAL A 266 8.90 17.23 -33.77
C VAL A 266 10.07 16.89 -34.68
N ASP A 267 11.31 17.11 -34.24
CA ASP A 267 12.52 16.72 -34.96
C ASP A 267 13.74 16.58 -34.01
N LEU A 268 14.83 15.99 -34.49
CA LEU A 268 16.09 15.78 -33.76
C LEU A 268 17.26 16.45 -34.46
N VAL A 269 18.09 17.15 -33.70
CA VAL A 269 19.22 17.93 -34.24
C VAL A 269 20.51 17.71 -33.44
N GLY A 270 20.60 16.58 -32.75
CA GLY A 270 21.75 16.18 -31.93
C GLY A 270 22.99 15.83 -32.75
N GLY A 271 22.80 15.10 -33.85
CA GLY A 271 23.88 14.69 -34.76
C GLY A 271 24.58 13.39 -34.35
N ALA A 272 23.98 12.61 -33.43
CA ALA A 272 24.50 11.32 -32.98
C ALA A 272 23.42 10.24 -33.13
N PRO A 273 23.11 9.80 -34.37
CA PRO A 273 22.02 8.89 -34.64
C PRO A 273 22.20 7.56 -33.92
N VAL A 274 21.10 7.01 -33.42
CA VAL A 274 21.04 5.68 -32.80
C VAL A 274 19.88 4.89 -33.39
N ASP A 275 20.07 3.58 -33.51
CA ASP A 275 19.01 2.63 -33.84
C ASP A 275 18.89 1.63 -32.68
N VAL A 276 17.75 1.67 -31.99
CA VAL A 276 17.42 0.74 -30.91
C VAL A 276 16.29 -0.16 -31.42
N ARG A 277 16.64 -1.37 -31.87
CA ARG A 277 15.68 -2.40 -32.31
C ARG A 277 14.81 -1.95 -33.50
N GLY A 278 15.43 -1.32 -34.50
CA GLY A 278 14.76 -0.77 -35.69
C GLY A 278 14.09 0.58 -35.44
N THR A 279 14.16 1.10 -34.22
CA THR A 279 13.64 2.41 -33.86
C THR A 279 14.77 3.43 -33.88
N LYS A 280 14.68 4.39 -34.79
CA LYS A 280 15.69 5.46 -34.95
C LYS A 280 15.46 6.59 -33.95
N GLY A 281 16.56 7.20 -33.52
CA GLY A 281 16.60 8.39 -32.70
C GLY A 281 17.99 9.01 -32.68
N ASP A 282 18.29 9.82 -31.65
CA ASP A 282 19.57 10.49 -31.45
C ASP A 282 20.03 10.37 -30.00
N LYS A 283 21.34 10.21 -29.76
CA LYS A 283 21.91 10.10 -28.40
C LYS A 283 22.02 11.44 -27.69
N ILE A 284 22.05 12.55 -28.41
CA ILE A 284 22.26 13.89 -27.85
C ILE A 284 20.90 14.51 -27.56
N GLY A 285 20.77 15.08 -26.35
CA GLY A 285 19.57 15.76 -25.87
C GLY A 285 19.33 17.11 -26.52
N LYS A 286 19.18 17.13 -27.84
CA LYS A 286 18.90 18.33 -28.63
C LYS A 286 17.81 18.07 -29.65
N PHE A 287 16.65 18.66 -29.42
CA PHE A 287 15.42 18.33 -30.14
C PHE A 287 14.58 19.57 -30.44
N MET A 288 13.80 19.49 -31.51
CA MET A 288 12.85 20.54 -31.88
C MET A 288 11.50 20.32 -31.20
N TYR A 289 10.86 21.41 -30.79
CA TYR A 289 9.55 21.40 -30.11
C TYR A 289 8.46 22.06 -30.97
N GLU A 290 7.20 21.79 -30.62
CA GLU A 290 6.03 22.43 -31.24
C GLU A 290 5.62 23.72 -30.51
N GLY A 291 5.03 24.66 -31.26
CA GLY A 291 4.48 25.91 -30.73
C GLY A 291 5.53 26.94 -30.28
N ASP A 292 5.05 28.04 -29.71
CA ASP A 292 5.89 29.20 -29.35
C ASP A 292 6.12 29.33 -27.83
N ARG A 293 5.47 28.50 -27.01
CA ARG A 293 5.47 28.68 -25.55
C ARG A 293 6.89 28.68 -24.95
N PRO A 294 7.82 27.78 -25.34
CA PRO A 294 9.17 27.78 -24.79
C PRO A 294 9.99 29.05 -25.02
N LYS A 295 9.56 29.95 -25.91
CA LYS A 295 10.17 31.29 -26.07
C LYS A 295 10.13 32.09 -24.76
N ARG A 296 9.14 31.85 -23.91
CA ARG A 296 8.99 32.49 -22.59
C ARG A 296 9.96 31.94 -21.53
N TRP A 297 10.57 30.78 -21.78
CA TRP A 297 11.46 30.12 -20.81
C TRP A 297 12.90 30.64 -20.91
N VAL A 298 13.20 31.48 -21.91
CA VAL A 298 14.53 32.07 -22.09
C VAL A 298 14.87 32.93 -20.87
N GLY A 299 16.03 32.64 -20.26
CA GLY A 299 16.51 33.35 -19.06
C GLY A 299 16.04 32.73 -17.74
N GLU A 300 15.21 31.69 -17.76
CA GLU A 300 14.88 30.91 -16.57
C GLU A 300 16.10 30.14 -16.08
N LYS A 301 16.47 30.33 -14.81
CA LYS A 301 17.75 29.86 -14.25
C LYS A 301 17.76 28.36 -13.90
N ASP A 302 16.58 27.83 -13.61
CA ASP A 302 16.38 26.46 -13.13
C ASP A 302 15.23 25.80 -13.86
N ALA A 303 15.11 26.00 -15.18
CA ALA A 303 14.10 25.33 -16.00
C ALA A 303 14.46 23.84 -16.20
N TRP A 304 13.46 22.97 -16.05
CA TRP A 304 13.60 21.53 -16.28
C TRP A 304 12.56 21.03 -17.26
N VAL A 305 12.85 19.90 -17.90
CA VAL A 305 11.91 19.14 -18.71
C VAL A 305 11.81 17.72 -18.19
N HIS A 306 10.60 17.18 -18.15
CA HIS A 306 10.34 15.78 -17.84
C HIS A 306 9.70 15.14 -19.07
N GLY A 307 10.32 14.11 -19.60
CA GLY A 307 9.84 13.43 -20.79
C GLY A 307 10.08 11.93 -20.80
N TYR A 308 9.37 11.31 -21.73
CA TYR A 308 9.52 9.92 -22.12
C TYR A 308 10.32 9.93 -23.40
N TRP A 309 11.64 9.83 -23.30
CA TRP A 309 12.52 10.31 -24.39
C TRP A 309 12.66 9.34 -25.55
N PHE A 310 12.49 8.05 -25.30
CA PHE A 310 12.62 7.02 -26.32
C PHE A 310 11.52 5.96 -26.22
N TRP A 311 11.30 5.43 -25.01
CA TRP A 311 10.29 4.43 -24.69
C TRP A 311 9.31 4.97 -23.65
N GLY A 312 8.04 4.58 -23.78
CA GLY A 312 6.95 5.04 -22.89
C GLY A 312 6.97 4.47 -21.47
N TRP A 313 7.95 3.62 -21.14
CA TRP A 313 8.20 3.07 -19.81
C TRP A 313 9.48 3.64 -19.17
N SER A 314 10.22 4.50 -19.87
CA SER A 314 11.50 5.07 -19.43
C SER A 314 11.41 6.58 -19.47
N ASP A 315 11.02 7.17 -18.34
CA ASP A 315 11.01 8.62 -18.14
C ASP A 315 12.37 9.11 -17.62
N GLN A 316 12.67 10.38 -17.86
CA GLN A 316 13.76 11.07 -17.19
C GLN A 316 13.50 12.57 -17.15
N ARG A 317 14.05 13.23 -16.13
CA ARG A 317 14.12 14.69 -16.04
C ARG A 317 15.48 15.17 -16.52
N HIS A 318 15.48 16.27 -17.25
CA HIS A 318 16.71 16.97 -17.60
C HIS A 318 16.60 18.46 -17.33
N LYS A 319 17.71 19.05 -16.89
CA LYS A 319 17.83 20.50 -16.84
C LYS A 319 17.91 21.05 -18.27
N VAL A 320 17.21 22.14 -18.54
CA VAL A 320 17.33 22.87 -19.81
C VAL A 320 18.68 23.59 -19.80
N GLU A 321 19.49 23.36 -20.83
CA GLU A 321 20.78 24.02 -21.02
C GLU A 321 20.62 25.29 -21.87
N SER A 322 19.87 25.21 -22.98
CA SER A 322 19.62 26.35 -23.86
C SER A 322 18.35 26.18 -24.68
N ILE A 323 17.80 27.30 -25.14
CA ILE A 323 16.64 27.36 -26.04
C ILE A 323 16.98 28.28 -27.22
N ASP A 324 16.92 27.74 -28.43
CA ASP A 324 16.97 28.52 -29.68
C ASP A 324 15.54 28.79 -30.13
N ILE A 325 15.12 30.05 -30.04
CA ILE A 325 13.76 30.48 -30.33
C ILE A 325 13.45 30.62 -31.82
N GLU A 326 14.47 30.81 -32.66
CA GLU A 326 14.30 30.97 -34.11
C GLU A 326 14.13 29.60 -34.77
N ARG A 327 14.90 28.62 -34.27
CA ARG A 327 14.90 27.24 -34.78
C ARG A 327 14.01 26.31 -33.97
N HIS A 328 13.38 26.79 -32.90
CA HIS A 328 12.58 26.01 -31.95
C HIS A 328 13.31 24.78 -31.41
N ILE A 329 14.53 24.96 -30.91
CA ILE A 329 15.36 23.88 -30.36
C ILE A 329 15.49 24.02 -28.84
N ILE A 330 15.26 22.94 -28.11
CA ILE A 330 15.70 22.80 -26.71
C ILE A 330 16.94 21.90 -26.70
N SER A 331 17.99 22.36 -26.01
CA SER A 331 19.14 21.53 -25.61
C SER A 331 19.04 21.28 -24.11
N VAL A 332 19.16 20.02 -23.70
CA VAL A 332 19.19 19.64 -22.28
C VAL A 332 20.61 19.36 -21.81
N ALA A 333 20.89 19.51 -20.52
CA ALA A 333 22.19 19.22 -19.97
C ALA A 333 22.43 17.70 -19.84
N PRO A 334 23.68 17.22 -20.01
CA PRO A 334 24.05 15.84 -19.71
C PRO A 334 23.94 15.53 -18.20
N PRO A 335 23.82 14.25 -17.81
CA PRO A 335 23.83 13.06 -18.67
C PRO A 335 22.55 12.91 -19.51
N TYR A 336 22.72 12.53 -20.77
CA TYR A 336 21.60 12.26 -21.67
C TYR A 336 20.92 10.93 -21.37
N HIS A 337 19.67 10.83 -21.81
CA HIS A 337 18.89 9.61 -21.67
C HIS A 337 19.59 8.42 -22.34
N SER A 338 19.64 7.29 -21.63
CA SER A 338 20.45 6.12 -22.01
C SER A 338 20.05 5.53 -23.36
N TYR A 339 18.76 5.57 -23.72
CA TYR A 339 18.27 5.16 -25.05
C TYR A 339 18.43 6.25 -26.11
N GLY A 340 18.54 7.51 -25.72
CA GLY A 340 18.48 8.69 -26.58
C GLY A 340 17.09 9.32 -26.63
N TYR A 341 16.83 10.06 -27.72
CA TYR A 341 15.64 10.86 -27.99
C TYR A 341 15.03 10.45 -29.33
N ARG A 342 13.70 10.47 -29.45
CA ARG A 342 12.97 10.08 -30.67
C ARG A 342 11.86 11.06 -31.04
N VAL A 343 11.65 11.29 -32.35
CA VAL A 343 10.51 12.07 -32.88
C VAL A 343 9.17 11.46 -32.46
N GLY A 344 8.21 12.30 -32.08
CA GLY A 344 6.88 11.91 -31.63
C GLY A 344 6.80 11.50 -30.16
N GLN A 345 7.94 11.42 -29.46
CA GLN A 345 7.98 11.31 -28.00
C GLN A 345 7.54 12.61 -27.33
N TRP A 346 7.27 12.56 -26.03
CA TRP A 346 6.55 13.61 -25.33
C TRP A 346 7.19 14.02 -24.01
N PHE A 347 7.07 15.31 -23.68
CA PHE A 347 7.66 15.93 -22.49
C PHE A 347 6.84 17.14 -22.03
N TYR A 348 7.11 17.65 -20.82
CA TYR A 348 6.63 18.97 -20.37
C TYR A 348 7.75 19.74 -19.70
N GLY A 349 7.67 21.07 -19.75
CA GLY A 349 8.56 21.97 -18.99
C GLY A 349 8.01 22.22 -17.60
N PHE A 350 8.87 22.34 -16.59
CA PHE A 350 8.47 22.62 -15.21
C PHE A 350 9.55 23.36 -14.43
N ASN A 351 9.16 23.89 -13.26
CA ASN A 351 9.98 24.76 -12.42
C ASN A 351 10.34 26.08 -13.15
N ILE A 352 9.35 26.69 -13.80
CA ILE A 352 9.51 27.86 -14.66
C ILE A 352 8.56 28.97 -14.16
N LEU A 353 9.10 30.12 -13.76
CA LEU A 353 8.28 31.22 -13.24
C LEU A 353 7.29 31.75 -14.29
N ALA A 354 7.73 31.84 -15.54
CA ALA A 354 6.86 32.27 -16.65
C ALA A 354 5.64 31.36 -16.87
N GLU A 355 5.70 30.09 -16.42
CA GLU A 355 4.59 29.13 -16.52
C GLU A 355 3.77 29.03 -15.24
N LEU A 356 3.94 29.95 -14.28
CA LEU A 356 2.99 30.12 -13.18
C LEU A 356 1.82 30.94 -13.74
N ASP A 357 0.78 30.25 -14.20
CA ASP A 357 -0.31 30.83 -14.99
C ASP A 357 -1.72 30.44 -14.55
N MET A 358 -1.87 29.57 -13.55
CA MET A 358 -3.18 29.24 -12.99
C MET A 358 -3.18 29.07 -11.45
N PRO A 359 -4.36 29.18 -10.79
CA PRO A 359 -4.46 28.93 -9.36
C PRO A 359 -4.03 27.50 -8.99
N GLY A 360 -3.30 27.38 -7.87
CA GLY A 360 -2.71 26.12 -7.42
C GLY A 360 -1.27 25.90 -7.90
N GLU A 361 -0.72 26.81 -8.69
CA GLU A 361 0.67 26.72 -9.14
C GLU A 361 1.64 27.54 -8.28
N TRP A 362 2.86 27.02 -8.15
CA TRP A 362 3.94 27.66 -7.41
C TRP A 362 5.28 27.54 -8.12
N TYR A 363 6.22 28.42 -7.77
CA TYR A 363 7.60 28.40 -8.24
C TYR A 363 8.53 28.79 -7.07
N LEU A 364 9.69 28.15 -6.96
CA LEU A 364 10.69 28.49 -5.95
C LEU A 364 11.98 28.99 -6.63
N ASP A 365 12.31 30.25 -6.37
CA ASP A 365 13.64 30.76 -6.67
C ASP A 365 14.61 30.26 -5.60
N ARG A 366 15.35 29.20 -5.93
CA ARG A 366 16.29 28.55 -5.00
C ARG A 366 17.54 29.36 -4.71
N GLU A 367 17.87 30.36 -5.53
CA GLU A 367 19.02 31.24 -5.29
C GLU A 367 18.71 32.24 -4.17
N THR A 368 17.49 32.78 -4.19
CA THR A 368 17.04 33.78 -3.22
C THR A 368 16.24 33.19 -2.05
N GLY A 369 15.74 31.96 -2.18
CA GLY A 369 14.82 31.36 -1.22
C GLY A 369 13.40 31.93 -1.29
N THR A 370 13.02 32.55 -2.41
CA THR A 370 11.69 33.16 -2.57
C THR A 370 10.70 32.17 -3.17
N LEU A 371 9.67 31.83 -2.40
CA LEU A 371 8.54 31.03 -2.86
C LEU A 371 7.47 31.94 -3.48
N TYR A 372 7.12 31.71 -4.73
CA TYR A 372 6.02 32.36 -5.45
C TYR A 372 4.86 31.38 -5.57
N PHE A 373 3.64 31.82 -5.25
CA PHE A 373 2.46 30.96 -5.22
C PHE A 373 1.21 31.72 -5.65
N TRP A 374 0.45 31.16 -6.58
CA TRP A 374 -0.93 31.58 -6.84
C TRP A 374 -1.88 30.66 -6.07
N PRO A 375 -2.38 31.07 -4.90
CA PRO A 375 -3.24 30.21 -4.10
C PRO A 375 -4.59 29.96 -4.78
N PRO A 376 -5.14 28.74 -4.70
CA PRO A 376 -6.47 28.43 -5.25
C PRO A 376 -7.62 29.02 -4.42
N GLY A 377 -7.32 29.49 -3.20
CA GLY A 377 -8.25 30.14 -2.28
C GLY A 377 -7.57 31.25 -1.47
N SER A 378 -8.21 31.71 -0.39
CA SER A 378 -7.62 32.72 0.52
C SER A 378 -6.37 32.17 1.22
N ILE A 379 -5.27 32.91 1.14
CA ILE A 379 -3.99 32.50 1.72
C ILE A 379 -4.06 32.39 3.25
N GLU A 380 -4.90 33.22 3.88
CA GLU A 380 -5.12 33.26 5.33
C GLU A 380 -5.84 32.02 5.85
N GLN A 381 -6.59 31.33 4.99
CA GLN A 381 -7.45 30.20 5.37
C GLN A 381 -6.84 28.83 5.01
N GLY A 382 -5.92 28.75 4.05
CA GLY A 382 -5.49 27.45 3.48
C GLY A 382 -4.20 26.83 4.02
N ASN A 383 -3.62 27.35 5.10
CA ASN A 383 -2.42 26.81 5.78
C ASN A 383 -1.30 26.32 4.82
N PRO A 384 -0.68 27.22 4.03
CA PRO A 384 0.39 26.85 3.11
C PRO A 384 1.52 26.15 3.86
N THR A 385 1.90 24.95 3.44
CA THR A 385 2.90 24.12 4.13
C THR A 385 3.93 23.63 3.14
N VAL A 386 5.22 23.69 3.48
CA VAL A 386 6.28 23.12 2.65
C VAL A 386 6.92 21.91 3.30
N SER A 387 7.32 20.92 2.51
CA SER A 387 8.05 19.75 3.03
C SER A 387 9.49 20.10 3.42
N VAL A 388 9.94 19.58 4.58
CA VAL A 388 11.28 19.89 5.11
C VAL A 388 12.05 18.62 5.48
N ILE A 389 11.57 17.83 6.44
CA ILE A 389 12.35 16.66 6.89
C ILE A 389 12.14 15.46 5.97
N GLU A 390 13.15 14.60 5.84
CA GLU A 390 13.08 13.39 5.02
C GLU A 390 12.15 12.32 5.59
N THR A 391 12.27 12.03 6.89
CA THR A 391 11.60 10.89 7.53
C THR A 391 11.08 11.28 8.90
N MET A 392 9.87 10.83 9.24
CA MET A 392 9.21 11.15 10.50
C MET A 392 9.44 10.08 11.57
N VAL A 393 9.56 8.80 11.19
CA VAL A 393 9.81 7.68 12.12
C VAL A 393 10.87 6.74 11.57
N LYS A 394 11.85 6.40 12.40
CA LYS A 394 12.84 5.35 12.12
C LYS A 394 12.80 4.29 13.19
N MET A 395 12.80 3.02 12.78
CA MET A 395 12.81 1.86 13.66
C MET A 395 13.96 0.95 13.25
N GLU A 396 14.93 0.74 14.13
CA GLU A 396 16.11 -0.10 13.87
C GLU A 396 16.14 -1.27 14.85
N ASP A 397 16.00 -2.50 14.33
CA ASP A 397 15.99 -3.75 15.09
C ASP A 397 14.97 -3.79 16.25
N VAL A 398 13.87 -3.06 16.09
CA VAL A 398 12.78 -2.96 17.06
C VAL A 398 11.89 -4.21 17.00
N ALA A 399 11.29 -4.62 18.11
CA ALA A 399 10.31 -5.70 18.12
C ALA A 399 9.00 -5.33 18.84
N HIS A 400 7.88 -5.87 18.34
CA HIS A 400 6.55 -5.74 18.96
C HIS A 400 6.11 -4.29 19.25
N VAL A 401 6.42 -3.36 18.34
CA VAL A 401 5.93 -1.98 18.39
C VAL A 401 4.83 -1.76 17.36
N THR A 402 3.72 -1.16 17.79
CA THR A 402 2.63 -0.73 16.91
C THR A 402 2.49 0.78 16.90
N ILE A 403 2.40 1.39 15.72
CA ILE A 403 2.04 2.79 15.52
C ILE A 403 0.67 2.82 14.84
N CYS A 404 -0.32 3.45 15.46
CA CYS A 404 -1.72 3.30 15.07
C CYS A 404 -2.52 4.61 15.00
N GLY A 405 -3.29 4.80 13.93
CA GLY A 405 -4.30 5.87 13.83
C GLY A 405 -3.73 7.28 13.63
N ILE A 406 -2.46 7.41 13.24
CA ILE A 406 -1.78 8.70 13.10
C ILE A 406 -1.78 9.13 11.63
N THR A 407 -1.98 10.43 11.39
CA THR A 407 -1.74 11.05 10.09
C THR A 407 -0.27 11.46 9.98
N PHE A 408 0.42 10.96 8.96
CA PHE A 408 1.79 11.29 8.60
C PHE A 408 1.79 12.08 7.30
N GLU A 409 2.37 13.29 7.31
CA GLU A 409 2.28 14.17 6.14
C GLU A 409 3.44 15.15 5.95
N ALA A 410 3.54 15.69 4.73
CA ALA A 410 4.43 16.77 4.34
C ALA A 410 5.93 16.49 4.61
N ALA A 411 6.34 15.21 4.56
CA ALA A 411 7.75 14.86 4.57
C ALA A 411 8.33 14.89 3.16
N ARG A 412 9.61 15.25 3.05
CA ARG A 412 10.34 15.33 1.79
C ARG A 412 10.78 13.97 1.26
N GLY A 413 10.87 12.97 2.13
CA GLY A 413 11.30 11.62 1.81
C GLY A 413 10.27 10.57 2.23
N THR A 414 10.79 9.43 2.70
CA THR A 414 9.97 8.30 3.17
C THR A 414 9.47 8.55 4.58
N ALA A 415 8.15 8.49 4.82
CA ALA A 415 7.59 8.83 6.13
C ALA A 415 8.07 7.92 7.27
N ILE A 416 8.07 6.60 7.05
CA ILE A 416 8.44 5.60 8.06
C ILE A 416 9.41 4.57 7.48
N THR A 417 10.52 4.32 8.19
CA THR A 417 11.47 3.27 7.85
C THR A 417 11.62 2.26 8.98
N ILE A 418 11.52 0.96 8.65
CA ILE A 418 11.77 -0.17 9.56
C ILE A 418 12.93 -0.98 9.00
N SER A 419 14.06 -0.99 9.69
CA SER A 419 15.26 -1.75 9.35
C SER A 419 15.45 -2.87 10.35
N GLY A 420 15.30 -4.12 9.91
CA GLY A 420 15.41 -5.29 10.78
C GLY A 420 14.20 -5.49 11.69
N GLY A 421 14.44 -6.10 12.85
CA GLY A 421 13.42 -6.25 13.89
C GLY A 421 12.32 -7.25 13.57
N THR A 422 11.30 -7.34 14.43
CA THR A 422 10.20 -8.30 14.24
C THR A 422 8.86 -7.87 14.81
N HIS A 423 7.76 -8.29 14.18
CA HIS A 423 6.39 -8.05 14.67
C HIS A 423 6.03 -6.56 14.87
N ASN A 424 6.66 -5.65 14.12
CA ASN A 424 6.28 -4.24 14.13
C ASN A 424 5.11 -3.98 13.20
N ARG A 425 4.25 -3.01 13.55
CA ARG A 425 3.02 -2.71 12.81
C ARG A 425 2.80 -1.23 12.62
N ILE A 426 2.52 -0.83 11.38
CA ILE A 426 1.91 0.46 11.06
C ILE A 426 0.44 0.18 10.73
N ALA A 427 -0.49 0.68 11.55
CA ALA A 427 -1.89 0.26 11.52
C ALA A 427 -2.85 1.46 11.45
N GLY A 428 -3.81 1.46 10.52
CA GLY A 428 -4.87 2.46 10.49
C GLY A 428 -4.39 3.90 10.36
N CYS A 429 -3.19 4.10 9.82
CA CYS A 429 -2.60 5.41 9.64
C CYS A 429 -3.05 6.01 8.31
N THR A 430 -3.10 7.35 8.25
CA THR A 430 -3.17 8.07 6.97
C THR A 430 -1.77 8.54 6.62
N LEU A 431 -1.20 8.12 5.50
CA LEU A 431 0.11 8.57 5.03
C LEU A 431 -0.07 9.31 3.72
N ARG A 432 0.08 10.64 3.76
CA ARG A 432 -0.24 11.50 2.61
C ARG A 432 0.80 12.58 2.36
N ASN A 433 0.81 13.16 1.15
CA ASN A 433 1.63 14.34 0.87
C ASN A 433 3.12 14.11 1.18
N LEU A 434 3.66 12.99 0.68
CA LEU A 434 5.03 12.55 0.96
C LEU A 434 5.87 12.66 -0.30
N GLY A 435 7.12 13.11 -0.19
CA GLY A 435 8.02 13.23 -1.34
C GLY A 435 8.57 11.91 -1.87
N SER A 436 8.51 10.83 -1.08
CA SER A 436 8.95 9.49 -1.49
C SER A 436 7.94 8.40 -1.10
N TRP A 437 8.35 7.31 -0.44
CA TRP A 437 7.49 6.19 -0.05
C TRP A 437 6.71 6.47 1.26
N ALA A 438 5.57 5.83 1.46
CA ALA A 438 4.89 5.88 2.76
C ALA A 438 5.62 5.05 3.82
N VAL A 439 5.89 3.78 3.54
CA VAL A 439 6.59 2.89 4.47
C VAL A 439 7.64 2.07 3.73
N ASN A 440 8.86 2.02 4.26
CA ASN A 440 9.91 1.10 3.79
C ASN A 440 10.32 0.13 4.90
N ILE A 441 10.19 -1.17 4.64
CA ILE A 441 10.58 -2.26 5.54
C ILE A 441 11.72 -3.04 4.85
N SER A 442 12.87 -3.13 5.52
CA SER A 442 14.05 -3.84 5.01
C SER A 442 14.69 -4.72 6.08
N GLY A 443 14.86 -6.01 5.79
CA GLY A 443 15.35 -7.00 6.75
C GLY A 443 14.32 -7.33 7.84
N GLY A 444 14.73 -8.17 8.80
CA GLY A 444 13.85 -8.60 9.89
C GLY A 444 12.80 -9.62 9.43
N THR A 445 11.77 -9.82 10.26
CA THR A 445 10.67 -10.76 9.98
C THR A 445 9.33 -10.26 10.50
N ASN A 446 8.21 -10.68 9.92
CA ASN A 446 6.86 -10.47 10.47
C ASN A 446 6.44 -9.01 10.74
N ASN A 447 7.13 -8.03 10.16
CA ASN A 447 6.72 -6.61 10.15
C ASN A 447 5.61 -6.37 9.12
N GLY A 448 4.68 -5.46 9.38
CA GLY A 448 3.60 -5.18 8.43
C GLY A 448 2.93 -3.82 8.49
N VAL A 449 2.19 -3.53 7.42
CA VAL A 449 1.40 -2.32 7.22
C VAL A 449 -0.04 -2.73 6.95
N ILE A 450 -0.96 -2.30 7.81
CA ILE A 450 -2.34 -2.79 7.81
C ILE A 450 -3.38 -1.67 7.91
N GLY A 451 -4.42 -1.72 7.06
CA GLY A 451 -5.56 -0.82 7.18
C GLY A 451 -5.24 0.66 6.93
N CYS A 452 -4.10 0.99 6.32
CA CYS A 452 -3.70 2.38 6.09
C CYS A 452 -4.33 2.96 4.83
N ASP A 453 -4.57 4.26 4.86
CA ASP A 453 -4.90 5.06 3.66
C ASP A 453 -3.64 5.80 3.23
N ILE A 454 -3.15 5.52 2.01
CA ILE A 454 -1.87 5.99 1.50
C ILE A 454 -2.09 6.73 0.18
N TYR A 455 -1.77 8.03 0.13
CA TYR A 455 -2.02 8.80 -1.08
C TYR A 455 -1.12 10.01 -1.29
N GLU A 456 -1.08 10.51 -2.52
CA GLU A 456 -0.30 11.70 -2.89
C GLU A 456 1.20 11.55 -2.57
N THR A 457 1.75 10.34 -2.78
CA THR A 457 3.16 10.04 -2.56
C THR A 457 4.00 10.29 -3.82
N GLY A 458 5.20 10.82 -3.65
CA GLY A 458 6.12 11.15 -4.74
C GLY A 458 6.69 9.91 -5.42
N ASN A 459 6.88 8.84 -4.65
CA ASN A 459 7.31 7.51 -5.13
C ASN A 459 6.20 6.48 -4.86
N GLY A 460 6.52 5.31 -4.30
CA GLY A 460 5.56 4.24 -4.08
C GLY A 460 4.76 4.38 -2.78
N GLY A 461 4.03 3.31 -2.44
CA GLY A 461 3.32 3.20 -1.16
C GLY A 461 4.17 2.48 -0.11
N ILE A 462 4.22 1.15 -0.21
CA ILE A 462 4.84 0.25 0.76
C ILE A 462 5.95 -0.56 0.08
N SER A 463 7.17 -0.49 0.60
CA SER A 463 8.29 -1.33 0.17
C SER A 463 8.57 -2.39 1.23
N LEU A 464 8.52 -3.67 0.85
CA LEU A 464 8.81 -4.83 1.70
C LEU A 464 10.01 -5.58 1.14
N SER A 465 11.10 -5.65 1.89
CA SER A 465 12.31 -6.39 1.52
C SER A 465 12.80 -7.22 2.70
N GLY A 466 12.91 -8.54 2.54
CA GLY A 466 13.37 -9.40 3.63
C GLY A 466 13.40 -10.89 3.27
N GLY A 467 13.97 -11.69 4.16
CA GLY A 467 14.21 -13.11 3.95
C GLY A 467 15.58 -13.37 3.33
N ASN A 468 15.94 -14.64 3.22
CA ASN A 468 17.23 -15.06 2.67
C ASN A 468 17.00 -15.96 1.46
N ARG A 469 17.35 -15.49 0.26
CA ARG A 469 17.12 -16.25 -0.97
C ARG A 469 17.96 -17.51 -1.05
N GLU A 470 19.25 -17.45 -0.72
CA GLU A 470 20.14 -18.63 -0.78
C GLU A 470 19.60 -19.81 0.06
N ARG A 471 19.03 -19.49 1.24
CA ARG A 471 18.44 -20.45 2.18
C ARG A 471 16.92 -20.59 2.06
N LEU A 472 16.28 -19.88 1.13
CA LEU A 472 14.83 -19.80 0.96
C LEU A 472 14.06 -19.58 2.29
N GLU A 473 14.64 -18.77 3.18
CA GLU A 473 14.04 -18.44 4.48
C GLU A 473 13.12 -17.22 4.34
N PRO A 474 11.83 -17.32 4.69
CA PRO A 474 10.88 -16.24 4.49
C PRO A 474 11.07 -15.11 5.51
N ALA A 475 10.79 -13.87 5.10
CA ALA A 475 10.64 -12.74 6.01
C ALA A 475 9.22 -12.64 6.59
N GLU A 476 8.20 -13.08 5.86
CA GLU A 476 6.80 -12.99 6.27
C GLU A 476 6.33 -11.53 6.50
N HIS A 477 6.92 -10.56 5.81
CA HIS A 477 6.39 -9.19 5.83
C HIS A 477 5.05 -9.12 5.09
N TYR A 478 4.17 -8.21 5.51
CA TYR A 478 2.85 -8.09 4.90
C TYR A 478 2.35 -6.66 4.72
N ALA A 479 1.70 -6.41 3.58
CA ALA A 479 0.87 -5.26 3.30
C ALA A 479 -0.58 -5.72 3.15
N GLU A 480 -1.43 -5.38 4.12
CA GLU A 480 -2.79 -5.92 4.20
C GLU A 480 -3.88 -4.86 4.36
N ASN A 481 -5.00 -4.99 3.65
CA ASN A 481 -6.17 -4.13 3.83
C ASN A 481 -5.88 -2.62 3.63
N ASN A 482 -4.88 -2.26 2.83
CA ASN A 482 -4.51 -0.86 2.60
C ASN A 482 -5.23 -0.29 1.38
N HIS A 483 -5.59 0.99 1.45
CA HIS A 483 -6.08 1.77 0.33
C HIS A 483 -4.95 2.65 -0.20
N ILE A 484 -4.45 2.39 -1.40
CA ILE A 484 -3.26 3.07 -1.95
C ILE A 484 -3.60 3.70 -3.30
N HIS A 485 -3.49 5.02 -3.39
CA HIS A 485 -3.83 5.73 -4.63
C HIS A 485 -3.06 7.02 -4.85
N HIS A 486 -3.00 7.52 -6.09
CA HIS A 486 -2.32 8.78 -6.41
C HIS A 486 -0.85 8.79 -5.94
N TYR A 487 -0.15 7.68 -6.16
CA TYR A 487 1.27 7.52 -5.90
C TYR A 487 2.07 7.74 -7.20
N SER A 488 3.40 7.76 -7.10
CA SER A 488 4.34 8.04 -8.20
C SER A 488 4.19 9.45 -8.76
N ARG A 489 3.87 10.44 -7.92
CA ARG A 489 3.63 11.81 -8.39
C ARG A 489 4.89 12.43 -9.00
N TRP A 490 6.05 12.21 -8.38
CA TRP A 490 7.33 12.64 -8.91
C TRP A 490 7.94 11.55 -9.77
N ASN A 491 8.35 10.43 -9.19
CA ASN A 491 8.98 9.37 -9.98
C ASN A 491 7.89 8.47 -10.56
N ARG A 492 7.56 8.69 -11.84
CA ARG A 492 6.37 8.12 -12.49
C ARG A 492 6.53 6.63 -12.77
N MET A 493 7.71 6.20 -13.22
CA MET A 493 7.97 4.82 -13.64
C MET A 493 8.59 4.00 -12.50
N TYR A 494 8.24 2.71 -12.44
CA TYR A 494 8.84 1.73 -11.52
C TYR A 494 8.77 2.07 -10.01
N GLN A 495 7.78 2.87 -9.59
CA GLN A 495 7.49 3.16 -8.19
C GLN A 495 6.12 2.57 -7.79
N PRO A 496 6.01 1.27 -7.50
CA PRO A 496 4.72 0.62 -7.28
C PRO A 496 4.04 1.05 -5.97
N ALA A 497 2.73 0.81 -5.85
CA ALA A 497 2.02 0.92 -4.58
C ALA A 497 2.59 -0.06 -3.55
N ILE A 498 2.93 -1.28 -3.98
CA ILE A 498 3.55 -2.30 -3.13
C ILE A 498 4.74 -2.94 -3.86
N SER A 499 5.91 -2.97 -3.24
CA SER A 499 7.07 -3.72 -3.73
C SER A 499 7.36 -4.89 -2.79
N LEU A 500 7.54 -6.10 -3.35
CA LEU A 500 7.91 -7.31 -2.60
C LEU A 500 9.29 -7.81 -3.05
N ASN A 501 10.26 -7.86 -2.14
CA ASN A 501 11.60 -8.35 -2.44
C ASN A 501 12.06 -9.39 -1.42
N GLY A 502 12.74 -10.44 -1.89
CA GLY A 502 13.36 -11.45 -1.03
C GLY A 502 12.55 -12.74 -0.98
N VAL A 503 12.07 -13.18 0.18
CA VAL A 503 11.37 -14.47 0.30
C VAL A 503 10.13 -14.35 1.20
N GLY A 504 8.99 -14.89 0.76
CA GLY A 504 7.84 -15.15 1.64
C GLY A 504 7.01 -13.94 2.09
N ASN A 505 7.18 -12.77 1.45
CA ASN A 505 6.34 -11.59 1.73
C ASN A 505 4.94 -11.67 1.10
N ARG A 506 3.96 -10.95 1.69
CA ARG A 506 2.55 -10.97 1.28
C ARG A 506 1.99 -9.58 0.96
N ALA A 507 1.19 -9.50 -0.11
CA ALA A 507 0.31 -8.37 -0.39
C ALA A 507 -1.14 -8.89 -0.49
N SER A 508 -1.99 -8.53 0.49
CA SER A 508 -3.34 -9.09 0.57
C SER A 508 -4.45 -8.07 0.85
N HIS A 509 -5.62 -8.23 0.24
CA HIS A 509 -6.79 -7.38 0.53
C HIS A 509 -6.59 -5.88 0.30
N ASN A 510 -5.66 -5.47 -0.57
CA ASN A 510 -5.42 -4.05 -0.84
C ASN A 510 -6.31 -3.55 -1.99
N LEU A 511 -6.68 -2.28 -1.94
CA LEU A 511 -7.30 -1.54 -3.05
C LEU A 511 -6.26 -0.57 -3.60
N ILE A 512 -5.86 -0.75 -4.86
CA ILE A 512 -4.80 0.03 -5.50
C ILE A 512 -5.33 0.68 -6.78
N HIS A 513 -5.29 2.01 -6.87
CA HIS A 513 -5.78 2.69 -8.06
C HIS A 513 -5.16 4.06 -8.33
N ASN A 514 -5.46 4.63 -9.50
CA ASN A 514 -5.06 5.98 -9.91
C ASN A 514 -3.55 6.20 -9.83
N ALA A 515 -2.78 5.41 -10.59
CA ALA A 515 -1.34 5.60 -10.71
C ALA A 515 -0.82 5.54 -12.17
N PRO A 516 0.26 6.28 -12.48
CA PRO A 516 0.80 6.34 -13.83
C PRO A 516 1.40 4.99 -14.28
N HIS A 517 1.83 4.15 -13.33
CA HIS A 517 2.53 2.88 -13.59
C HIS A 517 2.00 1.74 -12.69
N THR A 518 2.90 0.82 -12.31
CA THR A 518 2.66 -0.48 -11.69
C THR A 518 1.97 -0.37 -10.33
N ALA A 519 1.09 -1.32 -10.02
CA ALA A 519 0.47 -1.47 -8.70
C ALA A 519 1.35 -2.31 -7.76
N ILE A 520 1.76 -3.50 -8.20
CA ILE A 520 2.59 -4.40 -7.40
C ILE A 520 3.81 -4.83 -8.22
N SER A 521 5.01 -4.59 -7.69
CA SER A 521 6.23 -5.23 -8.23
C SER A 521 6.73 -6.30 -7.27
N PHE A 522 7.35 -7.34 -7.80
CA PHE A 522 7.95 -8.38 -6.96
C PHE A 522 9.24 -8.97 -7.55
N SER A 523 10.13 -9.46 -6.68
CA SER A 523 11.36 -10.17 -7.05
C SER A 523 11.78 -11.11 -5.92
N GLY A 524 12.22 -12.32 -6.27
CA GLY A 524 12.57 -13.36 -5.29
C GLY A 524 11.56 -14.50 -5.22
N ASN A 525 11.34 -15.06 -4.03
CA ASN A 525 10.83 -16.42 -3.89
C ASN A 525 9.59 -16.49 -3.01
N ASP A 526 8.66 -17.38 -3.37
CA ASP A 526 7.54 -17.80 -2.52
C ASP A 526 6.67 -16.64 -1.97
N HIS A 527 6.52 -15.54 -2.71
CA HIS A 527 5.61 -14.45 -2.33
C HIS A 527 4.14 -14.85 -2.51
N LEU A 528 3.26 -14.19 -1.78
CA LEU A 528 1.81 -14.37 -1.89
C LEU A 528 1.12 -13.03 -2.20
N ILE A 529 0.45 -12.96 -3.35
CA ILE A 529 -0.31 -11.79 -3.80
C ILE A 529 -1.76 -12.22 -3.97
N GLU A 530 -2.64 -11.84 -3.04
CA GLU A 530 -4.01 -12.35 -3.04
C GLU A 530 -5.09 -11.37 -2.61
N PHE A 531 -6.31 -11.55 -3.13
CA PHE A 531 -7.47 -10.77 -2.72
C PHE A 531 -7.34 -9.25 -2.93
N ASN A 532 -6.42 -8.78 -3.78
CA ASN A 532 -6.28 -7.36 -4.07
C ASN A 532 -7.26 -6.95 -5.18
N GLU A 533 -7.78 -5.72 -5.10
CA GLU A 533 -8.50 -5.04 -6.18
C GLU A 533 -7.60 -3.96 -6.79
N ILE A 534 -7.42 -4.00 -8.10
CA ILE A 534 -6.51 -3.09 -8.82
C ILE A 534 -7.21 -2.55 -10.06
N HIS A 535 -7.28 -1.23 -10.18
CA HIS A 535 -7.85 -0.59 -11.36
C HIS A 535 -7.25 0.78 -11.64
N SER A 536 -7.42 1.29 -12.87
CA SER A 536 -7.00 2.66 -13.21
C SER A 536 -5.52 2.93 -12.90
N VAL A 537 -4.67 1.91 -13.03
CA VAL A 537 -3.21 1.98 -12.96
C VAL A 537 -2.61 1.87 -14.37
N CYS A 538 -1.31 2.12 -14.51
CA CYS A 538 -0.64 2.16 -15.81
C CYS A 538 -1.29 3.14 -16.81
N TYR A 539 -1.88 4.25 -16.33
CA TYR A 539 -2.60 5.17 -17.22
C TYR A 539 -1.68 6.12 -18.00
N GLU A 540 -0.41 6.26 -17.60
CA GLU A 540 0.55 7.20 -18.22
C GLU A 540 1.69 6.48 -18.95
N SER A 541 1.86 5.17 -18.75
CA SER A 541 2.86 4.36 -19.42
C SER A 541 2.27 3.31 -20.37
N ASN A 542 3.13 2.78 -21.22
CA ASN A 542 2.89 1.59 -22.05
C ASN A 542 4.02 0.60 -21.83
N ASP A 543 3.81 -0.69 -22.14
CA ASP A 543 4.76 -1.77 -21.81
C ASP A 543 5.04 -1.84 -20.29
N ALA A 544 3.95 -1.78 -19.52
CA ALA A 544 3.94 -1.81 -18.06
C ALA A 544 2.95 -2.86 -17.58
N GLY A 545 3.25 -3.50 -16.45
CA GLY A 545 2.34 -4.42 -15.77
C GLY A 545 1.70 -3.78 -14.55
N ALA A 546 0.41 -3.99 -14.33
CA ALA A 546 -0.22 -3.68 -13.05
C ALA A 546 0.39 -4.53 -11.94
N MET A 547 0.63 -5.81 -12.20
CA MET A 547 1.57 -6.64 -11.45
C MET A 547 2.79 -6.95 -12.33
N TYR A 548 4.00 -6.74 -11.84
CA TYR A 548 5.21 -6.83 -12.66
C TYR A 548 6.38 -7.51 -11.96
N SER A 549 7.07 -8.40 -12.68
CA SER A 549 8.37 -8.96 -12.31
C SER A 549 9.10 -9.41 -13.58
N GLY A 550 10.44 -9.51 -13.56
CA GLY A 550 11.18 -9.93 -14.75
C GLY A 550 12.65 -10.29 -14.57
N ARG A 551 13.19 -10.98 -15.60
CA ARG A 551 14.64 -11.18 -15.82
C ARG A 551 15.40 -12.00 -14.79
N ASP A 552 14.78 -12.99 -14.15
CA ASP A 552 15.47 -13.90 -13.21
C ASP A 552 14.82 -15.29 -13.19
N TRP A 553 15.55 -16.33 -13.63
CA TRP A 553 15.08 -17.72 -13.59
C TRP A 553 14.91 -18.29 -12.17
N THR A 554 15.56 -17.66 -11.19
CA THR A 554 15.58 -18.10 -9.79
C THR A 554 14.47 -17.45 -8.95
N THR A 555 13.78 -16.44 -9.50
CA THR A 555 12.57 -15.85 -8.90
C THR A 555 11.40 -16.80 -9.19
N ARG A 556 11.05 -17.67 -8.24
CA ARG A 556 10.09 -18.78 -8.43
C ARG A 556 9.21 -19.01 -7.19
N GLY A 557 8.08 -19.68 -7.38
CA GLY A 557 7.18 -20.11 -6.30
C GLY A 557 6.19 -19.04 -5.83
N THR A 558 6.25 -17.84 -6.41
CA THR A 558 5.27 -16.79 -6.11
C THR A 558 3.88 -17.17 -6.62
N MET A 559 2.87 -16.98 -5.78
CA MET A 559 1.46 -17.25 -6.03
C MET A 559 0.69 -15.94 -6.16
N ILE A 560 0.08 -15.71 -7.32
CA ILE A 560 -0.82 -14.60 -7.61
C ILE A 560 -2.22 -15.18 -7.72
N ARG A 561 -3.05 -15.03 -6.67
CA ARG A 561 -4.37 -15.68 -6.64
C ARG A 561 -5.52 -14.81 -6.16
N HIS A 562 -6.71 -15.05 -6.71
CA HIS A 562 -7.94 -14.40 -6.23
C HIS A 562 -7.88 -12.87 -6.21
N ASN A 563 -7.16 -12.24 -7.15
CA ASN A 563 -7.16 -10.79 -7.30
C ASN A 563 -8.21 -10.37 -8.34
N PHE A 564 -8.68 -9.12 -8.27
CA PHE A 564 -9.52 -8.51 -9.29
C PHE A 564 -8.78 -7.35 -9.95
N LEU A 565 -8.45 -7.51 -11.23
CA LEU A 565 -7.79 -6.49 -12.04
C LEU A 565 -8.78 -5.98 -13.09
N HIS A 566 -9.05 -4.66 -13.13
CA HIS A 566 -10.01 -4.13 -14.08
C HIS A 566 -9.72 -2.73 -14.60
N HIS A 567 -10.16 -2.45 -15.83
CA HIS A 567 -10.00 -1.13 -16.48
C HIS A 567 -8.54 -0.68 -16.57
N ILE A 568 -7.71 -1.53 -17.19
CA ILE A 568 -6.27 -1.39 -17.31
C ILE A 568 -5.92 -1.51 -18.79
N SER A 569 -5.62 -0.38 -19.43
CA SER A 569 -5.50 -0.29 -20.90
C SER A 569 -4.26 0.45 -21.43
N GLY A 570 -3.51 1.12 -20.55
CA GLY A 570 -2.28 1.82 -20.94
C GLY A 570 -2.57 3.25 -21.41
N PHE A 571 -1.50 4.02 -21.61
CA PHE A 571 -1.62 5.38 -22.12
C PHE A 571 -2.11 5.41 -23.57
N GLU A 572 -3.13 6.24 -23.84
CA GLU A 572 -3.82 6.36 -25.14
C GLU A 572 -4.34 5.00 -25.69
N GLY A 573 -4.62 4.02 -24.82
CA GLY A 573 -5.07 2.69 -25.24
C GLY A 573 -4.01 1.90 -26.02
N ARG A 574 -2.73 2.30 -25.95
CA ARG A 574 -1.61 1.60 -26.63
C ARG A 574 -1.13 0.36 -25.87
N GLY A 575 -1.82 0.00 -24.79
CA GLY A 575 -1.68 -1.26 -24.09
C GLY A 575 -0.72 -1.21 -22.91
N CYS A 576 -1.23 -1.64 -21.77
CA CYS A 576 -0.46 -2.15 -20.65
C CYS A 576 -0.90 -3.60 -20.38
N VAL A 577 -0.39 -4.21 -19.31
CA VAL A 577 -0.53 -5.62 -18.99
C VAL A 577 -1.15 -5.77 -17.60
N GLY A 578 -2.01 -6.78 -17.41
CA GLY A 578 -2.53 -7.12 -16.08
C GLY A 578 -1.44 -7.69 -15.17
N VAL A 579 -1.12 -8.97 -15.37
CA VAL A 579 0.05 -9.63 -14.76
C VAL A 579 1.13 -9.79 -15.82
N TYR A 580 2.24 -9.07 -15.65
CA TYR A 580 3.38 -9.05 -16.57
C TYR A 580 4.56 -9.83 -15.99
N LEU A 581 4.74 -11.05 -16.48
CA LEU A 581 5.90 -11.88 -16.20
C LEU A 581 6.91 -11.66 -17.32
N ASP A 582 7.76 -10.66 -17.14
CA ASP A 582 8.58 -10.10 -18.19
C ASP A 582 9.95 -10.78 -18.32
N ASP A 583 10.55 -10.68 -19.50
CA ASP A 583 11.94 -11.06 -19.77
C ASP A 583 12.40 -12.37 -19.12
N MET A 584 11.85 -13.51 -19.54
CA MET A 584 12.26 -14.86 -19.12
C MET A 584 12.05 -15.15 -17.63
N LEU A 585 11.15 -14.45 -16.95
CA LEU A 585 10.72 -14.83 -15.60
C LEU A 585 10.03 -16.20 -15.59
N CYS A 586 10.25 -17.00 -14.55
CA CYS A 586 9.81 -18.40 -14.51
C CYS A 586 9.05 -18.78 -13.25
N GLY A 587 8.31 -19.88 -13.30
CA GLY A 587 7.83 -20.56 -12.09
C GLY A 587 6.82 -19.76 -11.24
N ILE A 588 6.04 -18.89 -11.88
CA ILE A 588 4.98 -18.10 -11.22
C ILE A 588 3.63 -18.76 -11.48
N THR A 589 2.76 -18.76 -10.45
CA THR A 589 1.38 -19.26 -10.59
C THR A 589 0.38 -18.10 -10.56
N ILE A 590 -0.45 -18.01 -11.59
CA ILE A 590 -1.58 -17.08 -11.74
C ILE A 590 -2.86 -17.89 -11.63
N TYR A 591 -3.48 -17.89 -10.44
CA TYR A 591 -4.57 -18.80 -10.10
C TYR A 591 -5.86 -18.11 -9.66
N GLY A 592 -7.00 -18.39 -10.29
CA GLY A 592 -8.28 -17.95 -9.71
C GLY A 592 -8.48 -16.43 -9.68
N ASN A 593 -7.82 -15.67 -10.55
CA ASN A 593 -7.97 -14.22 -10.62
C ASN A 593 -9.12 -13.83 -11.56
N LEU A 594 -9.68 -12.65 -11.32
CA LEU A 594 -10.66 -11.99 -12.17
C LEU A 594 -9.97 -10.87 -12.97
N PHE A 595 -10.17 -10.88 -14.28
CA PHE A 595 -9.70 -9.82 -15.17
C PHE A 595 -10.88 -9.25 -15.94
N TYR A 596 -11.10 -7.94 -15.89
CA TYR A 596 -12.19 -7.27 -16.59
C TYR A 596 -11.72 -6.03 -17.34
N LYS A 597 -11.85 -5.98 -18.67
CA LYS A 597 -11.35 -4.85 -19.50
C LYS A 597 -9.87 -4.56 -19.25
N VAL A 598 -9.06 -5.63 -19.30
CA VAL A 598 -7.61 -5.57 -19.16
C VAL A 598 -6.96 -5.91 -20.50
N THR A 599 -6.03 -5.08 -20.94
CA THR A 599 -5.18 -5.37 -22.11
C THR A 599 -4.11 -6.38 -21.71
N ARG A 600 -3.88 -7.41 -22.54
CA ARG A 600 -2.89 -8.49 -22.28
C ARG A 600 -2.95 -8.97 -20.81
N ALA A 601 -4.09 -9.53 -20.40
CA ALA A 601 -4.39 -9.70 -18.98
C ALA A 601 -3.39 -10.59 -18.21
N ALA A 602 -3.01 -11.73 -18.77
CA ALA A 602 -1.90 -12.56 -18.31
C ALA A 602 -0.81 -12.62 -19.40
N PHE A 603 0.41 -12.22 -19.07
CA PHE A 603 1.53 -12.13 -20.02
C PHE A 603 2.75 -12.91 -19.53
N ILE A 604 3.28 -13.80 -20.38
CA ILE A 604 4.55 -14.51 -20.18
C ILE A 604 5.53 -14.15 -21.32
N GLY A 605 6.56 -13.36 -21.00
CA GLY A 605 7.57 -12.90 -21.98
C GLY A 605 8.77 -13.82 -22.05
N GLY A 606 8.71 -14.90 -22.83
CA GLY A 606 9.82 -15.85 -22.99
C GLY A 606 10.16 -16.65 -21.72
N GLY A 607 9.31 -16.56 -20.70
CA GLY A 607 9.42 -17.31 -19.44
C GLY A 607 9.03 -18.77 -19.57
N ARG A 608 9.42 -19.59 -18.58
CA ARG A 608 9.12 -21.03 -18.51
C ARG A 608 8.56 -21.46 -17.16
N ASP A 609 7.89 -22.60 -17.16
CA ASP A 609 7.31 -23.23 -15.97
C ASP A 609 6.26 -22.38 -15.22
N CYS A 610 5.64 -21.41 -15.88
CA CYS A 610 4.55 -20.62 -15.31
C CYS A 610 3.20 -21.35 -15.47
N ILE A 611 2.28 -21.10 -14.55
CA ILE A 611 0.94 -21.70 -14.56
C ILE A 611 -0.09 -20.57 -14.61
N VAL A 612 -0.99 -20.60 -15.59
CA VAL A 612 -2.17 -19.74 -15.68
C VAL A 612 -3.40 -20.64 -15.60
N GLU A 613 -4.02 -20.68 -14.42
CA GLU A 613 -5.07 -21.65 -14.14
C GLU A 613 -6.29 -21.05 -13.43
N ASN A 614 -7.47 -21.54 -13.76
CA ASN A 614 -8.69 -21.24 -13.00
C ASN A 614 -9.10 -19.76 -13.01
N ASN A 615 -8.59 -18.96 -13.95
CA ASN A 615 -8.88 -17.53 -14.03
C ASN A 615 -10.14 -17.25 -14.86
N ILE A 616 -10.78 -16.11 -14.61
CA ILE A 616 -11.89 -15.58 -15.41
C ILE A 616 -11.45 -14.29 -16.09
N PHE A 617 -11.53 -14.26 -17.42
CA PHE A 617 -11.21 -13.12 -18.27
C PHE A 617 -12.46 -12.63 -18.99
N VAL A 618 -12.84 -11.37 -18.79
CA VAL A 618 -14.01 -10.77 -19.44
C VAL A 618 -13.59 -9.48 -20.13
N ASP A 619 -13.93 -9.34 -21.41
CA ASP A 619 -13.61 -8.17 -22.25
C ASP A 619 -12.10 -7.84 -22.32
N CYS A 620 -11.24 -8.84 -22.13
CA CYS A 620 -9.78 -8.69 -22.19
C CYS A 620 -9.26 -8.75 -23.63
N LYS A 621 -8.23 -7.96 -23.94
CA LYS A 621 -7.71 -7.82 -25.32
C LYS A 621 -6.18 -7.89 -25.38
N PRO A 622 -5.57 -9.06 -25.67
CA PRO A 622 -6.12 -10.39 -25.39
C PRO A 622 -6.15 -10.70 -23.88
N ALA A 623 -6.81 -11.79 -23.51
CA ALA A 623 -6.75 -12.36 -22.16
C ALA A 623 -5.36 -12.96 -21.87
N LEU A 624 -4.77 -13.68 -22.83
CA LEU A 624 -3.47 -14.31 -22.70
C LEU A 624 -2.47 -13.80 -23.74
N HIS A 625 -1.23 -13.56 -23.33
CA HIS A 625 -0.11 -13.33 -24.24
C HIS A 625 1.11 -14.15 -23.80
N ILE A 626 1.73 -14.86 -24.75
CA ILE A 626 2.97 -15.59 -24.51
C ILE A 626 3.87 -15.41 -25.73
N ASP A 627 5.13 -15.02 -25.51
CA ASP A 627 6.14 -14.92 -26.56
C ASP A 627 7.37 -15.80 -26.28
N ALA A 628 8.22 -15.97 -27.30
CA ALA A 628 9.49 -16.69 -27.22
C ALA A 628 10.68 -15.74 -27.38
N ARG A 629 10.63 -14.53 -26.78
CA ARG A 629 11.63 -13.47 -27.03
C ARG A 629 13.08 -13.90 -26.83
N ALA A 630 13.34 -14.86 -25.94
CA ALA A 630 14.67 -15.38 -25.62
C ALA A 630 15.24 -16.29 -26.72
N VAL A 631 14.40 -16.84 -27.60
CA VAL A 631 14.84 -17.51 -28.82
C VAL A 631 15.27 -16.48 -29.88
N GLY A 632 14.64 -15.30 -29.87
CA GLY A 632 14.91 -14.21 -30.80
C GLY A 632 15.76 -13.10 -30.20
N TRP A 633 15.22 -11.87 -30.21
CA TRP A 633 15.97 -10.65 -29.91
C TRP A 633 16.57 -10.58 -28.50
N ALA A 634 15.97 -11.28 -27.52
CA ALA A 634 16.42 -11.27 -26.13
C ALA A 634 17.45 -12.38 -25.81
N ASN A 635 17.89 -13.16 -26.80
CA ASN A 635 18.77 -14.31 -26.59
C ASN A 635 20.08 -13.97 -25.86
N TYR A 636 20.64 -12.77 -26.08
CA TYR A 636 21.87 -12.36 -25.42
C TYR A 636 21.76 -12.33 -23.88
N HIS A 637 20.55 -12.13 -23.32
CA HIS A 637 20.33 -12.16 -21.87
C HIS A 637 20.51 -13.56 -21.28
N VAL A 638 20.24 -14.62 -22.07
CA VAL A 638 20.36 -16.03 -21.65
C VAL A 638 21.78 -16.33 -21.19
N GLY A 639 22.78 -15.94 -21.98
CA GLY A 639 24.20 -16.15 -21.67
C GLY A 639 24.81 -15.13 -20.70
N THR A 640 24.10 -14.05 -20.40
CA THR A 640 24.58 -12.93 -19.56
C THR A 640 23.75 -12.83 -18.28
N THR A 641 22.82 -11.86 -18.21
CA THR A 641 22.06 -11.52 -16.99
C THR A 641 21.35 -12.72 -16.39
N MET A 642 20.72 -13.58 -17.20
CA MET A 642 19.97 -14.73 -16.70
C MET A 642 20.91 -15.77 -16.08
N LYS A 643 22.00 -16.11 -16.77
CA LYS A 643 23.02 -17.05 -16.28
C LYS A 643 23.74 -16.52 -15.04
N GLU A 644 24.05 -15.22 -15.00
CA GLU A 644 24.67 -14.58 -13.84
C GLU A 644 23.77 -14.71 -12.59
N ARG A 645 22.49 -14.34 -12.72
CA ARG A 645 21.51 -14.44 -11.62
C ARG A 645 21.27 -15.88 -11.18
N LEU A 646 21.25 -16.83 -12.12
CA LEU A 646 21.18 -18.26 -11.83
C LEU A 646 22.36 -18.73 -10.98
N LEU A 647 23.58 -18.41 -11.43
CA LEU A 647 24.81 -18.84 -10.77
C LEU A 647 25.05 -18.14 -9.41
N ALA A 648 24.40 -17.00 -9.18
CA ALA A 648 24.41 -16.33 -7.88
C ALA A 648 23.63 -17.10 -6.80
N MET A 649 22.73 -18.01 -7.17
CA MET A 649 21.93 -18.81 -6.24
C MET A 649 22.41 -20.27 -6.19
N PRO A 650 22.26 -20.99 -5.06
CA PRO A 650 22.65 -22.39 -4.96
C PRO A 650 21.60 -23.32 -5.60
N TYR A 651 21.22 -23.07 -6.86
CA TYR A 651 20.08 -23.70 -7.55
C TYR A 651 20.19 -25.23 -7.73
N LYS A 652 21.41 -25.78 -7.73
CA LYS A 652 21.68 -27.24 -7.75
C LYS A 652 21.80 -27.85 -6.34
N GLY A 653 21.81 -27.02 -5.29
CA GLY A 653 21.87 -27.49 -3.90
C GLY A 653 20.58 -28.21 -3.49
N LYS A 654 20.68 -29.14 -2.54
CA LYS A 654 19.56 -30.00 -2.09
C LYS A 654 18.27 -29.22 -1.86
N LEU A 655 18.33 -28.12 -1.11
CA LEU A 655 17.18 -27.29 -0.78
C LEU A 655 16.48 -26.74 -2.03
N TRP A 656 17.25 -26.19 -2.97
CA TRP A 656 16.70 -25.61 -4.21
C TRP A 656 16.21 -26.68 -5.17
N ALA A 657 16.92 -27.81 -5.27
CA ALA A 657 16.51 -28.93 -6.12
C ALA A 657 15.20 -29.56 -5.62
N GLU A 658 14.99 -29.66 -4.31
CA GLU A 658 13.74 -30.13 -3.72
C GLU A 658 12.59 -29.11 -3.91
N ARG A 659 12.87 -27.81 -3.74
CA ARG A 659 11.83 -26.76 -3.86
C ARG A 659 11.46 -26.43 -5.31
N TYR A 660 12.45 -26.37 -6.21
CA TYR A 660 12.31 -25.95 -7.60
C TYR A 660 12.99 -26.96 -8.55
N PRO A 661 12.51 -28.20 -8.63
CA PRO A 661 13.18 -29.27 -9.39
C PRO A 661 13.36 -28.94 -10.88
N LYS A 662 12.42 -28.19 -11.48
CA LYS A 662 12.49 -27.77 -12.89
C LYS A 662 13.61 -26.76 -13.20
N LEU A 663 14.26 -26.20 -12.18
CA LEU A 663 15.35 -25.24 -12.35
C LEU A 663 16.73 -25.90 -12.48
N VAL A 664 16.91 -27.11 -11.95
CA VAL A 664 18.22 -27.75 -11.74
C VAL A 664 19.00 -27.93 -13.04
N ASP A 665 18.31 -28.32 -14.11
CA ASP A 665 18.91 -28.64 -15.42
C ASP A 665 18.59 -27.57 -16.49
N ILE A 666 18.27 -26.35 -16.06
CA ILE A 666 17.80 -25.29 -16.98
C ILE A 666 18.83 -24.92 -18.06
N LEU A 667 20.13 -25.03 -17.77
CA LEU A 667 21.19 -24.70 -18.72
C LEU A 667 21.37 -25.79 -19.79
N GLU A 668 21.01 -27.02 -19.43
CA GLU A 668 21.13 -28.22 -20.25
C GLU A 668 19.85 -28.47 -21.08
N ASP A 669 18.74 -27.81 -20.76
CA ASP A 669 17.42 -27.99 -21.38
C ASP A 669 16.93 -26.75 -22.15
N GLU A 670 17.58 -26.43 -23.28
CA GLU A 670 17.23 -25.31 -24.18
C GLU A 670 16.87 -24.03 -23.39
N PRO A 671 17.83 -23.38 -22.71
CA PRO A 671 17.56 -22.33 -21.72
C PRO A 671 16.77 -21.12 -22.25
N ALA A 672 16.75 -20.90 -23.57
CA ALA A 672 16.00 -19.86 -24.24
C ALA A 672 14.52 -20.20 -24.51
N ALA A 673 14.14 -21.47 -24.46
CA ALA A 673 12.81 -21.92 -24.84
C ALA A 673 11.79 -21.71 -23.70
N PRO A 674 10.57 -21.20 -23.99
CA PRO A 674 9.52 -20.95 -22.99
C PRO A 674 8.77 -22.25 -22.61
N LYS A 675 9.51 -23.27 -22.17
CA LYS A 675 9.03 -24.63 -21.88
C LYS A 675 8.12 -24.72 -20.66
N GLY A 676 7.28 -25.76 -20.62
CA GLY A 676 6.62 -26.19 -19.38
C GLY A 676 5.57 -25.23 -18.83
N ASN A 677 5.16 -24.23 -19.61
CA ASN A 677 4.07 -23.34 -19.27
C ASN A 677 2.72 -24.07 -19.43
N ILE A 678 1.84 -23.91 -18.46
CA ILE A 678 0.53 -24.58 -18.41
C ILE A 678 -0.58 -23.53 -18.38
N ILE A 679 -1.50 -23.61 -19.34
CA ILE A 679 -2.69 -22.77 -19.44
C ILE A 679 -3.91 -23.67 -19.32
N ALA A 680 -4.50 -23.73 -18.13
CA ALA A 680 -5.51 -24.74 -17.83
C ALA A 680 -6.78 -24.19 -17.17
N ARG A 681 -7.95 -24.72 -17.55
CA ARG A 681 -9.22 -24.46 -16.85
C ARG A 681 -9.52 -22.97 -16.66
N ASN A 682 -9.19 -22.13 -17.65
CA ASN A 682 -9.55 -20.72 -17.60
C ASN A 682 -10.87 -20.49 -18.36
N ILE A 683 -11.55 -19.38 -18.03
CA ILE A 683 -12.75 -18.92 -18.71
C ILE A 683 -12.44 -17.60 -19.41
N SER A 684 -12.77 -17.46 -20.69
CA SER A 684 -12.66 -16.21 -21.44
C SER A 684 -13.95 -15.88 -22.18
N GLN A 685 -14.41 -14.63 -22.05
CA GLN A 685 -15.68 -14.14 -22.58
C GLN A 685 -15.57 -12.73 -23.15
N GLY A 686 -16.12 -12.49 -24.34
CA GLY A 686 -16.35 -11.14 -24.90
C GLY A 686 -15.08 -10.40 -25.36
N GLY A 687 -13.92 -11.05 -25.28
CA GLY A 687 -12.61 -10.49 -25.59
C GLY A 687 -11.88 -11.23 -26.72
N VAL A 688 -10.56 -11.08 -26.76
CA VAL A 688 -9.69 -11.95 -27.57
C VAL A 688 -9.04 -12.94 -26.62
N TRP A 689 -9.21 -14.24 -26.85
CA TRP A 689 -8.67 -15.26 -25.95
C TRP A 689 -7.15 -15.17 -25.80
N ASP A 690 -6.40 -15.37 -26.88
CA ASP A 690 -4.96 -15.40 -26.81
C ASP A 690 -4.28 -14.68 -27.97
N GLY A 691 -3.09 -14.16 -27.69
CA GLY A 691 -2.12 -13.67 -28.67
C GLY A 691 -0.78 -14.39 -28.51
N VAL A 692 -0.82 -15.72 -28.33
CA VAL A 692 0.37 -16.56 -28.17
C VAL A 692 1.11 -16.62 -29.51
N ARG A 693 2.41 -16.28 -29.48
CA ARG A 693 3.27 -16.29 -30.67
C ARG A 693 3.51 -17.72 -31.16
N ASP A 694 3.60 -17.88 -32.48
CA ASP A 694 3.75 -19.18 -33.14
C ASP A 694 5.01 -19.92 -32.67
N GLU A 695 6.09 -19.19 -32.39
CA GLU A 695 7.35 -19.76 -31.90
C GLU A 695 7.25 -20.26 -30.45
N ALA A 696 6.33 -19.71 -29.65
CA ALA A 696 6.10 -20.13 -28.28
C ALA A 696 5.12 -21.30 -28.19
N ARG A 697 4.09 -21.33 -29.06
CA ARG A 697 2.95 -22.24 -28.98
C ARG A 697 3.32 -23.74 -28.83
N PRO A 698 4.34 -24.30 -29.51
CA PRO A 698 4.74 -25.71 -29.34
C PRO A 698 5.19 -26.08 -27.92
N TYR A 699 5.57 -25.10 -27.11
CA TYR A 699 6.07 -25.30 -25.75
C TYR A 699 4.99 -25.17 -24.67
N ILE A 700 3.75 -24.83 -25.06
CA ILE A 700 2.67 -24.48 -24.13
C ILE A 700 1.64 -25.62 -24.08
N THR A 701 1.28 -26.02 -22.87
CA THR A 701 0.19 -26.96 -22.64
C THR A 701 -1.12 -26.21 -22.44
N PHE A 702 -2.11 -26.46 -23.29
CA PHE A 702 -3.48 -25.96 -23.13
C PHE A 702 -4.41 -27.10 -22.70
N GLU A 703 -5.13 -26.91 -21.60
CA GLU A 703 -6.04 -27.92 -21.04
C GLU A 703 -7.37 -27.29 -20.61
N ASP A 704 -8.50 -27.80 -21.11
CA ASP A 704 -9.84 -27.52 -20.57
C ASP A 704 -10.21 -26.03 -20.40
N ASN A 705 -9.68 -25.14 -21.26
CA ASN A 705 -10.05 -23.72 -21.25
C ASN A 705 -11.40 -23.53 -21.98
N LEU A 706 -12.29 -22.74 -21.38
CA LEU A 706 -13.60 -22.39 -21.94
C LEU A 706 -13.53 -20.99 -22.54
N VAL A 707 -13.73 -20.89 -23.86
CA VAL A 707 -13.63 -19.65 -24.62
C VAL A 707 -14.94 -19.40 -25.35
N ASP A 708 -15.60 -18.28 -25.03
CA ASP A 708 -16.86 -17.82 -25.64
C ASP A 708 -17.97 -18.88 -25.68
N VAL A 709 -18.05 -19.69 -24.62
CA VAL A 709 -19.13 -20.67 -24.38
C VAL A 709 -19.92 -20.29 -23.15
N ASP A 710 -21.22 -20.56 -23.09
CA ASP A 710 -22.01 -20.23 -21.90
C ASP A 710 -21.50 -21.00 -20.66
N VAL A 711 -20.99 -20.26 -19.67
CA VAL A 711 -20.46 -20.80 -18.41
C VAL A 711 -21.44 -20.65 -17.25
N HIS A 712 -22.66 -20.18 -17.50
CA HIS A 712 -23.71 -19.98 -16.50
C HIS A 712 -23.29 -19.03 -15.37
N PHE A 713 -22.94 -17.78 -15.70
CA PHE A 713 -22.79 -16.75 -14.66
C PHE A 713 -24.11 -16.55 -13.90
N VAL A 714 -24.01 -16.19 -12.61
CA VAL A 714 -25.17 -15.86 -11.76
C VAL A 714 -25.87 -14.59 -12.24
N ASP A 715 -25.10 -13.60 -12.70
CA ASP A 715 -25.56 -12.36 -13.34
C ASP A 715 -24.51 -11.94 -14.38
N GLU A 716 -24.85 -11.04 -15.28
CA GLU A 716 -23.97 -10.58 -16.35
C GLU A 716 -22.77 -9.78 -15.79
N PRO A 717 -21.51 -10.13 -16.13
CA PRO A 717 -20.36 -9.31 -15.79
C PRO A 717 -20.53 -7.85 -16.27
N PRO A 718 -20.16 -6.85 -15.46
CA PRO A 718 -19.43 -6.97 -14.19
C PRO A 718 -20.32 -7.08 -12.95
N LYS A 719 -21.65 -7.23 -13.07
CA LYS A 719 -22.54 -7.33 -11.88
C LYS A 719 -22.21 -8.56 -11.04
N SER A 720 -21.79 -9.65 -11.68
CA SER A 720 -21.28 -10.83 -11.03
C SER A 720 -20.26 -11.56 -11.91
N PHE A 721 -19.21 -12.09 -11.31
CA PHE A 721 -18.30 -13.06 -11.92
C PHE A 721 -18.51 -14.47 -11.35
N GLN A 722 -19.47 -14.63 -10.44
CA GLN A 722 -19.78 -15.89 -9.80
C GLN A 722 -20.48 -16.82 -10.80
N LEU A 723 -20.02 -18.07 -10.87
CA LEU A 723 -20.69 -19.12 -11.64
C LEU A 723 -21.79 -19.77 -10.81
N ARG A 724 -22.86 -20.19 -11.48
CA ARG A 724 -23.91 -21.05 -10.92
C ARG A 724 -23.38 -22.46 -10.67
N ASP A 725 -23.95 -23.16 -9.70
CA ASP A 725 -23.54 -24.52 -9.32
C ASP A 725 -23.64 -25.55 -10.46
N ASP A 726 -24.49 -25.28 -11.46
CA ASP A 726 -24.68 -26.10 -12.66
C ASP A 726 -23.72 -25.75 -13.82
N SER A 727 -22.76 -24.85 -13.60
CA SER A 727 -21.79 -24.43 -14.61
C SER A 727 -21.01 -25.62 -15.18
N PRO A 728 -20.84 -25.69 -16.52
CA PRO A 728 -20.02 -26.74 -17.14
C PRO A 728 -18.55 -26.68 -16.71
N ALA A 729 -18.05 -25.52 -16.29
CA ALA A 729 -16.66 -25.34 -15.85
C ALA A 729 -16.29 -26.26 -14.68
N TYR A 730 -17.20 -26.48 -13.73
CA TYR A 730 -16.94 -27.33 -12.56
C TYR A 730 -16.68 -28.79 -12.92
N LYS A 731 -17.27 -29.29 -14.01
CA LYS A 731 -17.02 -30.66 -14.52
C LYS A 731 -15.62 -30.82 -15.10
N LEU A 732 -15.03 -29.73 -15.58
CA LEU A 732 -13.66 -29.67 -16.08
C LEU A 732 -12.62 -29.41 -14.97
N GLY A 733 -13.07 -29.40 -13.70
CA GLY A 733 -12.18 -29.21 -12.55
C GLY A 733 -11.95 -27.76 -12.14
N PHE A 734 -12.64 -26.79 -12.76
CA PHE A 734 -12.66 -25.40 -12.29
C PHE A 734 -13.07 -25.35 -10.81
N LYS A 735 -12.48 -24.44 -10.05
CA LYS A 735 -12.75 -24.21 -8.63
C LYS A 735 -13.40 -22.85 -8.44
N ARG A 736 -14.40 -22.79 -7.56
CA ARG A 736 -15.08 -21.55 -7.21
C ARG A 736 -14.05 -20.52 -6.71
N ILE A 737 -14.05 -19.34 -7.32
CA ILE A 737 -13.27 -18.20 -6.85
C ILE A 737 -14.01 -17.55 -5.66
N PRO A 738 -13.35 -17.30 -4.52
CA PRO A 738 -13.91 -16.59 -3.37
C PRO A 738 -14.01 -15.07 -3.61
N ILE A 739 -14.84 -14.66 -4.56
CA ILE A 739 -14.96 -13.26 -5.03
C ILE A 739 -15.37 -12.31 -3.90
N GLU A 740 -16.21 -12.79 -2.97
CA GLU A 740 -16.69 -12.06 -1.81
C GLU A 740 -15.59 -11.63 -0.82
N LYS A 741 -14.38 -12.14 -0.98
CA LYS A 741 -13.21 -11.79 -0.14
C LYS A 741 -12.26 -10.81 -0.82
N ILE A 742 -12.47 -10.50 -2.10
CA ILE A 742 -11.57 -9.63 -2.85
C ILE A 742 -11.78 -8.17 -2.41
N GLY A 743 -10.68 -7.44 -2.28
CA GLY A 743 -10.67 -6.04 -1.88
C GLY A 743 -10.58 -5.86 -0.38
N LEU A 744 -10.94 -4.65 0.05
CA LEU A 744 -10.87 -4.20 1.43
C LEU A 744 -11.96 -4.86 2.28
N TYR A 745 -11.68 -5.02 3.58
CA TYR A 745 -12.65 -5.50 4.56
C TYR A 745 -12.76 -4.55 5.76
N GLU A 746 -13.95 -4.53 6.40
CA GLU A 746 -14.20 -3.74 7.60
C GLU A 746 -13.32 -4.23 8.75
N ASP A 747 -12.55 -3.34 9.34
CA ASP A 747 -11.67 -3.65 10.45
C ASP A 747 -11.48 -2.39 11.31
N GLU A 748 -11.46 -2.54 12.64
CA GLU A 748 -11.26 -1.43 13.57
C GLU A 748 -9.88 -0.76 13.43
N ARG A 749 -8.92 -1.44 12.80
CA ARG A 749 -7.57 -0.94 12.51
C ARG A 749 -7.52 -0.19 11.19
N ARG A 750 -8.63 0.07 10.50
CA ARG A 750 -8.62 0.90 9.28
C ARG A 750 -8.59 2.39 9.60
N ALA A 751 -7.88 3.15 8.76
CA ALA A 751 -7.89 4.60 8.78
C ALA A 751 -9.27 5.17 8.41
N SER A 752 -9.96 4.54 7.45
CA SER A 752 -11.32 4.92 7.04
C SER A 752 -12.18 3.72 6.63
N TRP A 753 -13.49 3.87 6.81
CA TRP A 753 -14.51 2.91 6.35
C TRP A 753 -15.91 3.58 6.26
N PRO A 754 -16.77 3.22 5.28
CA PRO A 754 -16.45 2.47 4.07
C PRO A 754 -15.58 3.29 3.11
N VAL A 755 -14.67 2.62 2.41
CA VAL A 755 -13.84 3.29 1.39
C VAL A 755 -14.64 3.49 0.11
N GLN A 756 -14.62 4.72 -0.41
CA GLN A 756 -15.21 5.05 -1.71
C GLN A 756 -14.11 5.32 -2.73
N HIS A 757 -14.25 4.75 -3.91
CA HIS A 757 -13.34 4.95 -5.03
C HIS A 757 -14.12 5.05 -6.33
N LYS A 758 -13.46 5.58 -7.36
CA LYS A 758 -14.01 5.70 -8.71
C LYS A 758 -13.04 5.07 -9.69
N VAL A 759 -13.59 4.37 -10.67
CA VAL A 759 -12.83 3.90 -11.82
C VAL A 759 -12.65 5.08 -12.79
N ARG A 760 -11.42 5.30 -13.23
CA ARG A 760 -11.05 6.32 -14.23
C ARG A 760 -11.55 5.97 -15.63
#